data_AF-A0A6G7RU32-F1
#
_entry.id   AF-A0A6G7RU32-F1
#
_cell.length_a   1.000
_cell.length_b   1.000
_cell.length_c   1.000
_cell.angle_alpha   90.00
_cell.angle_beta   90.00
_cell.angle_gamma   90.00
#
_symmetry.space_group_name_H-M   'P 1'
#
loop_
_entity.id
_entity.type
_entity.pdbx_description
1 polymer ?
#
loop_
_entity_poly.entity_id
_entity_poly.type
_entity_poly.pdbx_seq_one_letter_code
_entity_poly.pdbx_strand_id
1 'polypeptide(L)'
;MTISIWRYSHLALAITASVFILLASVTGIILAFQPISEQLQPYKVEDLKTISLDQTVNTFKQTYPEILQIEVDANQFVSASVITKDGKNLDGYFNPKTANYLGENIQPSKFFQFTTNLHRSLFLKSTGRFLVALGSFLLLLIAITGFILVVKRQSGIKHFFAKIVKENPSQYWHIVLGRWSLLPIIIITITGVYLSLLKFDVITDQAIKHDVDFEALEASSTEKSASIFDTITLDQVKHLEFPFSEFVEDYYTLKLKDKELLIHQYSGEILSEQNTSLTSYFSILSLNLHTGKGSIIWSLILLIATINILYFMYSGFDMTLRRKKNTVIPKNKYTKDQAKFIILVGSETGSTYRFASALFNSLINAKQSVFISDLNSYSTYKKAEHLIVFTATYGDGEAPINANKFLDTFKNTPQNQSLKFSVVGFGSLQYKAYCQFAEDVNNALNNSQYFTQFLPIKTINNQSLDAFKNWCIAFNLQSQLDIELPKVKQLQTPKNLQDFKVVSKSEINQDHTFVLTLQTKNTHKIQSGDLLSVFPKEDQIERLYSLGKFEDKLVLSVKKHQFGVCSNYFSQLKEGEVIKARINKNPSFYLPKHTTHAVFIANGTGIGPFLGMINQNSNIKKHLFWGTRTQTSVNIYDAYLNEAKHKQLLSTCNIAYSKEGNKTYVQDVIAQKDNIIASVLEQKGVVMICGSVAMQTCVLDQLDTICQNNLSNNVSYFIDNGQIKMDCY
;
A
#
# COMPACT_ATOMS: atom_id res chain seq x y z
N MET A 1 -26.56 9.57 5.09
CA MET A 1 -25.15 9.15 5.32
C MET A 1 -25.06 7.98 6.29
N THR A 2 -25.31 6.74 5.86
CA THR A 2 -24.91 5.56 6.65
C THR A 2 -23.62 5.02 6.06
N ILE A 3 -22.50 5.35 6.69
CA ILE A 3 -21.19 4.76 6.41
C ILE A 3 -21.27 3.29 6.86
N SER A 4 -20.70 2.35 6.08
CA SER A 4 -20.47 0.94 6.44
C SER A 4 -19.97 0.90 7.86
N ILE A 5 -20.58 0.04 8.69
CA ILE A 5 -20.30 -0.06 10.12
C ILE A 5 -18.78 -0.08 10.35
N TRP A 6 -18.02 -0.83 9.54
CA TRP A 6 -16.56 -0.88 9.62
C TRP A 6 -15.83 0.43 9.38
N ARG A 7 -16.20 1.18 8.34
CA ARG A 7 -15.57 2.47 8.04
C ARG A 7 -16.01 3.55 9.02
N TYR A 8 -17.26 3.50 9.46
CA TYR A 8 -17.77 4.41 10.48
C TYR A 8 -17.04 4.18 11.79
N SER A 9 -16.99 2.93 12.25
CA SER A 9 -16.28 2.54 13.45
C SER A 9 -14.81 2.91 13.36
N HIS A 10 -14.12 2.61 12.25
CA HIS A 10 -12.72 2.99 12.08
C HIS A 10 -12.50 4.50 12.22
N LEU A 11 -13.32 5.32 11.55
CA LEU A 11 -13.24 6.78 11.63
C LEU A 11 -13.62 7.31 13.02
N ALA A 12 -14.69 6.81 13.61
CA ALA A 12 -15.18 7.23 14.92
C ALA A 12 -14.17 6.90 16.02
N LEU A 13 -13.65 5.68 16.03
CA LEU A 13 -12.59 5.25 16.95
C LEU A 13 -11.33 6.12 16.77
N ALA A 14 -10.91 6.37 15.52
CA ALA A 14 -9.74 7.19 15.24
C ALA A 14 -9.91 8.65 15.71
N ILE A 15 -11.09 9.25 15.54
CA ILE A 15 -11.38 10.60 16.01
C ILE A 15 -11.37 10.63 17.54
N THR A 16 -12.08 9.72 18.20
CA THR A 16 -12.17 9.65 19.67
C THR A 16 -10.80 9.43 20.33
N ALA A 17 -9.96 8.59 19.74
CA ALA A 17 -8.65 8.26 20.29
C ALA A 17 -7.51 9.19 19.82
N SER A 18 -7.79 10.14 18.91
CA SER A 18 -6.77 10.89 18.18
C SER A 18 -5.75 11.60 19.07
N VAL A 19 -6.21 12.31 20.11
CA VAL A 19 -5.33 13.06 21.03
C VAL A 19 -4.40 12.12 21.79
N PHE A 20 -4.92 11.00 22.29
CA PHE A 20 -4.14 10.04 23.07
C PHE A 20 -3.16 9.26 22.19
N ILE A 21 -3.58 8.83 21.00
CA ILE A 21 -2.72 8.14 20.04
C ILE A 21 -1.60 9.06 19.56
N LEU A 22 -1.88 10.34 19.31
CA LEU A 22 -0.85 11.32 18.94
C LEU A 22 0.24 11.39 20.00
N LEU A 23 -0.16 11.60 21.26
CA LEU A 23 0.79 11.72 22.37
C LEU A 23 1.56 10.42 22.61
N ALA A 24 0.88 9.28 22.62
CA ALA A 24 1.50 7.96 22.79
C ALA A 24 2.47 7.64 21.64
N SER A 25 2.16 8.03 20.41
CA SER A 25 3.03 7.81 19.24
C SER A 25 4.26 8.72 19.28
N VAL A 26 4.10 10.02 19.59
CA VAL A 26 5.24 10.96 19.71
C VAL A 26 6.18 10.54 20.84
N THR A 27 5.63 10.19 22.01
CA THR A 27 6.44 9.70 23.13
C THR A 27 7.03 8.32 22.84
N GLY A 28 6.31 7.44 22.15
CA GLY A 28 6.79 6.12 21.74
C GLY A 28 7.98 6.19 20.77
N ILE A 29 7.96 7.14 19.82
CA ILE A 29 9.11 7.43 18.94
C ILE A 29 10.35 7.75 19.77
N ILE A 30 10.21 8.61 20.77
CA ILE A 30 11.31 9.01 21.65
C ILE A 30 11.79 7.80 22.47
N LEU A 31 10.87 7.06 23.10
CA LEU A 31 11.20 5.92 23.96
C LEU A 31 11.81 4.75 23.20
N ALA A 32 11.54 4.59 21.90
CA ALA A 32 12.18 3.56 21.07
C ALA A 32 13.70 3.75 20.93
N PHE A 33 14.23 4.97 21.14
CA PHE A 33 15.67 5.22 21.16
C PHE A 33 16.35 4.84 22.47
N GLN A 34 15.61 4.74 23.57
CA GLN A 34 16.16 4.38 24.87
C GLN A 34 16.84 3.00 24.86
N PRO A 35 16.17 1.89 24.51
CA PRO A 35 16.80 0.56 24.50
C PRO A 35 17.96 0.47 23.49
N ILE A 36 17.90 1.23 22.38
CA ILE A 36 18.99 1.31 21.41
C ILE A 36 20.22 1.93 22.06
N SER A 37 20.05 3.05 22.78
CA SER A 37 21.14 3.72 23.49
C SER A 37 21.72 2.88 24.63
N GLU A 38 20.88 2.12 25.33
CA GLU A 38 21.29 1.22 26.42
C GLU A 38 22.09 0.02 25.88
N GLN A 39 21.61 -0.62 24.81
CA GLN A 39 22.25 -1.81 24.24
C GLN A 39 23.57 -1.52 23.50
N LEU A 40 23.82 -0.25 23.13
CA LEU A 40 25.07 0.20 22.52
C LEU A 40 26.20 0.44 23.55
N GLN A 41 25.93 0.35 24.85
CA GLN A 41 26.97 0.52 25.87
C GLN A 41 27.99 -0.63 25.81
N PRO A 42 29.29 -0.37 26.07
CA PRO A 42 30.37 -1.34 25.91
C PRO A 42 30.46 -2.35 27.07
N TYR A 43 29.34 -2.68 27.72
CA TYR A 43 29.29 -3.64 28.82
C TYR A 43 29.02 -5.07 28.36
N LYS A 44 28.67 -5.27 27.08
CA LYS A 44 28.61 -6.60 26.49
C LYS A 44 30.03 -7.13 26.27
N VAL A 45 30.43 -8.11 27.08
CA VAL A 45 31.78 -8.66 26.96
C VAL A 45 31.78 -9.93 26.10
N GLU A 46 30.85 -10.87 26.31
CA GLU A 46 30.94 -12.21 25.70
C GLU A 46 29.58 -12.90 25.47
N ASP A 47 29.60 -14.09 24.87
CA ASP A 47 28.44 -14.98 24.73
C ASP A 47 28.18 -15.75 26.04
N LEU A 48 27.17 -15.29 26.79
CA LEU A 48 26.77 -15.85 28.08
C LEU A 48 26.33 -17.33 28.01
N LYS A 49 26.03 -17.86 26.82
CA LYS A 49 25.70 -19.29 26.63
C LYS A 49 26.88 -20.23 26.88
N THR A 50 28.10 -19.69 26.88
CA THR A 50 29.34 -20.48 27.03
C THR A 50 29.93 -20.42 28.42
N ILE A 51 29.38 -19.58 29.30
CA ILE A 51 29.91 -19.30 30.64
C ILE A 51 28.99 -19.96 31.66
N SER A 52 29.52 -20.85 32.49
CA SER A 52 28.75 -21.43 33.60
C SER A 52 28.61 -20.43 34.75
N LEU A 53 27.51 -20.56 35.50
CA LEU A 53 27.29 -19.76 36.70
C LEU A 53 28.40 -20.01 37.73
N ASP A 54 28.82 -21.27 37.89
CA ASP A 54 29.91 -21.64 38.81
C ASP A 54 31.23 -20.92 38.50
N GLN A 55 31.64 -20.87 37.22
CA GLN A 55 32.84 -20.15 36.79
C GLN A 55 32.80 -18.68 37.21
N THR A 56 31.64 -18.05 37.05
CA THR A 56 31.44 -16.64 37.39
C THR A 56 31.50 -16.44 38.91
N VAL A 57 30.74 -17.24 39.66
CA VAL A 57 30.72 -17.18 41.13
C VAL A 57 32.11 -17.40 41.72
N ASN A 58 32.85 -18.39 41.23
CA ASN A 58 34.21 -18.69 41.70
C ASN A 58 35.20 -17.56 41.40
N THR A 59 35.12 -16.97 40.21
CA THR A 59 35.97 -15.81 39.84
C THR A 59 35.68 -14.61 40.74
N PHE A 60 34.39 -14.33 41.02
CA PHE A 60 34.01 -13.22 41.89
C PHE A 60 34.46 -13.47 43.33
N LYS A 61 34.30 -14.69 43.87
CA LYS A 61 34.76 -15.06 45.23
C LYS A 61 36.28 -14.93 45.41
N GLN A 62 37.06 -15.16 44.34
CA GLN A 62 38.51 -14.95 44.38
C GLN A 62 38.90 -13.46 44.37
N THR A 63 38.03 -12.61 43.82
CA THR A 63 38.34 -11.18 43.58
C THR A 63 37.80 -10.29 44.70
N TYR A 64 36.58 -10.53 45.16
CA TYR A 64 35.87 -9.75 46.15
C TYR A 64 35.63 -10.56 47.44
N PRO A 65 35.88 -9.97 48.62
CA PRO A 65 35.59 -10.60 49.91
C PRO A 65 34.15 -11.07 50.07
N GLU A 66 33.19 -10.29 49.57
CA GLU A 66 31.76 -10.58 49.73
C GLU A 66 31.00 -10.18 48.47
N ILE A 67 30.03 -11.01 48.09
CA ILE A 67 29.15 -10.80 46.94
C ILE A 67 27.74 -10.84 47.49
N LEU A 68 26.93 -9.81 47.22
CA LEU A 68 25.55 -9.74 47.68
C LEU A 68 24.60 -10.33 46.63
N GLN A 69 24.79 -9.94 45.37
CA GLN A 69 23.94 -10.41 44.27
C GLN A 69 24.66 -10.32 42.92
N ILE A 70 24.24 -11.16 41.97
CA ILE A 70 24.63 -11.12 40.56
C ILE A 70 23.34 -11.14 39.72
N GLU A 71 23.23 -10.24 38.75
CA GLU A 71 22.08 -10.13 37.85
C GLU A 71 22.52 -10.16 36.39
N VAL A 72 21.64 -10.70 35.54
CA VAL A 72 21.81 -10.64 34.08
C VAL A 72 20.61 -9.93 33.49
N ASP A 73 20.86 -8.78 32.88
CA ASP A 73 19.79 -7.95 32.33
C ASP A 73 19.34 -8.40 30.92
N ALA A 74 18.29 -7.76 30.40
CA ALA A 74 17.75 -8.07 29.07
C ALA A 74 18.72 -7.76 27.92
N ASN A 75 19.77 -6.97 28.15
CA ASN A 75 20.82 -6.66 27.18
C ASN A 75 21.99 -7.67 27.23
N GLN A 76 21.89 -8.68 28.12
CA GLN A 76 22.95 -9.65 28.41
C GLN A 76 24.17 -8.99 29.09
N PHE A 77 23.95 -7.94 29.87
CA PHE A 77 24.99 -7.37 30.72
C PHE A 77 24.91 -8.03 32.10
N VAL A 78 26.07 -8.32 32.67
CA VAL A 78 26.19 -8.93 34.00
C VAL A 78 26.48 -7.80 34.99
N SER A 79 25.54 -7.55 35.90
CA SER A 79 25.72 -6.61 37.01
C SER A 79 25.85 -7.35 38.33
N ALA A 80 26.56 -6.78 39.28
CA ALA A 80 26.71 -7.34 40.61
C ALA A 80 26.76 -6.24 41.67
N SER A 81 26.50 -6.64 42.91
CA SER A 81 26.74 -5.84 44.12
C SER A 81 27.75 -6.59 44.98
N VAL A 82 28.92 -5.99 45.19
CA VAL A 82 30.05 -6.63 45.88
C VAL A 82 30.66 -5.69 46.92
N ILE A 83 31.16 -6.26 48.01
CA ILE A 83 31.95 -5.51 48.99
C ILE A 83 33.43 -5.64 48.64
N THR A 84 34.08 -4.50 48.43
CA THR A 84 35.51 -4.43 48.13
C THR A 84 36.36 -4.67 49.38
N LYS A 85 37.66 -4.95 49.20
CA LYS A 85 38.62 -5.14 50.31
C LYS A 85 38.71 -3.94 51.27
N ASP A 86 38.36 -2.75 50.79
CA ASP A 86 38.32 -1.51 51.59
C ASP A 86 36.98 -1.30 52.31
N GLY A 87 36.08 -2.31 52.30
CA GLY A 87 34.78 -2.25 52.95
C GLY A 87 33.74 -1.37 52.23
N LYS A 88 33.99 -0.96 50.99
CA LYS A 88 33.03 -0.17 50.18
C LYS A 88 32.15 -1.08 49.35
N ASN A 89 30.86 -0.77 49.30
CA ASN A 89 29.93 -1.38 48.35
C ASN A 89 30.20 -0.86 46.93
N LEU A 90 30.35 -1.78 45.98
CA LEU A 90 30.57 -1.49 44.56
C LEU A 90 29.44 -2.13 43.75
N ASP A 91 28.59 -1.27 43.19
CA ASP A 91 27.44 -1.65 42.37
C ASP A 91 27.67 -1.26 40.92
N GLY A 92 27.49 -2.19 39.98
CA GLY A 92 27.58 -1.90 38.56
C GLY A 92 27.73 -3.13 37.68
N TYR A 93 28.22 -2.92 36.46
CA TYR A 93 28.48 -3.95 35.48
C TYR A 93 29.89 -4.51 35.64
N PHE A 94 30.01 -5.82 35.44
CA PHE A 94 31.25 -6.56 35.61
C PHE A 94 31.47 -7.53 34.44
N ASN A 95 32.73 -7.87 34.20
CA ASN A 95 33.08 -8.95 33.29
C ASN A 95 32.89 -10.31 34.02
N PRO A 96 32.03 -11.22 33.52
CA PRO A 96 31.73 -12.47 34.21
C PRO A 96 32.91 -13.44 34.35
N LYS A 97 33.91 -13.38 33.46
CA LYS A 97 35.08 -14.27 33.49
C LYS A 97 36.26 -13.75 34.30
N THR A 98 36.35 -12.44 34.49
CA THR A 98 37.51 -11.81 35.15
C THR A 98 37.12 -11.06 36.42
N ALA A 99 35.83 -10.91 36.71
CA ALA A 99 35.29 -10.10 37.80
C ALA A 99 35.74 -8.62 37.76
N ASN A 100 36.26 -8.15 36.63
CA ASN A 100 36.67 -6.76 36.43
C ASN A 100 35.45 -5.85 36.35
N TYR A 101 35.48 -4.74 37.09
CA TYR A 101 34.46 -3.70 37.04
C TYR A 101 34.50 -2.97 35.68
N LEU A 102 33.35 -2.85 35.03
CA LEU A 102 33.21 -2.23 33.71
C LEU A 102 32.59 -0.82 33.79
N GLY A 103 31.73 -0.56 34.77
CA GLY A 103 31.10 0.74 34.97
C GLY A 103 29.82 0.69 35.80
N GLU A 104 29.25 1.86 36.09
CA GLU A 104 28.03 2.00 36.89
C GLU A 104 26.79 1.48 36.14
N ASN A 105 25.73 1.15 36.90
CA ASN A 105 24.44 0.77 36.34
C ASN A 105 23.85 1.91 35.49
N ILE A 106 23.33 1.57 34.31
CA ILE A 106 22.78 2.57 33.38
C ILE A 106 21.53 3.21 33.99
N GLN A 107 21.62 4.48 34.33
CA GLN A 107 20.48 5.27 34.77
C GLN A 107 19.80 5.94 33.56
N PRO A 108 18.49 5.76 33.35
CA PRO A 108 17.81 6.43 32.26
C PRO A 108 17.90 7.95 32.45
N SER A 109 18.22 8.67 31.36
CA SER A 109 18.33 10.13 31.41
C SER A 109 17.06 10.79 31.93
N LYS A 110 17.18 11.98 32.55
CA LYS A 110 16.02 12.76 33.02
C LYS A 110 14.97 12.97 31.91
N PHE A 111 15.42 13.09 30.66
CA PHE A 111 14.55 13.20 29.49
C PHE A 111 13.75 11.93 29.21
N PHE A 112 14.37 10.75 29.27
CA PHE A 112 13.67 9.47 29.13
C PHE A 112 12.71 9.20 30.29
N GLN A 113 13.11 9.54 31.52
CA GLN A 113 12.22 9.45 32.69
C GLN A 113 11.00 10.35 32.54
N PHE A 114 11.19 11.61 32.15
CA PHE A 114 10.11 12.54 31.85
C PHE A 114 9.16 11.97 30.78
N THR A 115 9.73 11.50 29.66
CA THR A 115 8.96 10.94 28.54
C THR A 115 8.20 9.68 28.95
N THR A 116 8.81 8.82 29.78
CA THR A 116 8.17 7.61 30.30
C THR A 116 6.98 7.95 31.19
N ASN A 117 7.10 8.94 32.05
CA ASN A 117 6.00 9.39 32.92
C ASN A 117 4.85 9.99 32.11
N LEU A 118 5.16 10.78 31.08
CA LEU A 118 4.19 11.31 30.13
C LEU A 118 3.49 10.17 29.37
N HIS A 119 4.25 9.24 28.79
CA HIS A 119 3.73 8.11 28.01
C HIS A 119 2.82 7.19 28.82
N ARG A 120 3.21 6.87 30.06
CA ARG A 120 2.49 5.90 30.90
C ARG A 120 1.31 6.51 31.65
N SER A 121 1.37 7.79 32.00
CA SER A 121 0.43 8.37 32.97
C SER A 121 -0.02 9.79 32.67
N LEU A 122 0.46 10.43 31.60
CA LEU A 122 0.14 11.82 31.29
C LEU A 122 0.44 12.82 32.42
N PHE A 123 1.27 12.44 33.41
CA PHE A 123 1.43 13.12 34.71
C PHE A 123 0.16 13.20 35.59
N LEU A 124 -0.87 12.42 35.27
CA LEU A 124 -2.16 12.35 35.96
C LEU A 124 -2.32 11.07 36.82
N LYS A 125 -1.21 10.44 37.22
CA LYS A 125 -1.19 9.23 38.07
C LYS A 125 -2.13 8.12 37.54
N SER A 126 -3.07 7.64 38.34
CA SER A 126 -4.02 6.57 37.98
C SER A 126 -4.95 6.97 36.84
N THR A 127 -5.48 8.20 36.84
CA THR A 127 -6.38 8.70 35.79
C THR A 127 -5.70 8.68 34.43
N GLY A 128 -4.46 9.18 34.34
CA GLY A 128 -3.76 9.16 33.05
C GLY A 128 -3.32 7.77 32.62
N ARG A 129 -2.98 6.86 33.55
CA ARG A 129 -2.76 5.44 33.22
C ARG A 129 -4.00 4.82 32.59
N PHE A 130 -5.19 5.13 33.12
CA PHE A 130 -6.44 4.65 32.57
C PHE A 130 -6.69 5.22 31.16
N LEU A 131 -6.45 6.51 30.94
CA LEU A 131 -6.63 7.13 29.62
C LEU A 131 -5.66 6.56 28.57
N VAL A 132 -4.41 6.31 28.94
CA VAL A 132 -3.42 5.66 28.06
C VAL A 132 -3.82 4.22 27.77
N ALA A 133 -4.29 3.47 28.77
CA ALA A 133 -4.82 2.11 28.59
C ALA A 133 -6.01 2.08 27.61
N LEU A 134 -6.96 3.00 27.78
CA LEU A 134 -8.09 3.17 26.87
C LEU A 134 -7.60 3.53 25.46
N GLY A 135 -6.62 4.42 25.32
CA GLY A 135 -6.01 4.78 24.04
C GLY A 135 -5.40 3.57 23.32
N SER A 136 -4.64 2.73 24.04
CA SER A 136 -4.05 1.49 23.51
C SER A 136 -5.11 0.50 23.06
N PHE A 137 -6.19 0.34 23.84
CA PHE A 137 -7.32 -0.51 23.46
C PHE A 137 -8.06 0.01 22.23
N LEU A 138 -8.32 1.33 22.15
CA LEU A 138 -8.95 1.92 20.97
C LEU A 138 -8.07 1.79 19.72
N LEU A 139 -6.74 1.92 19.86
CA LEU A 139 -5.81 1.69 18.75
C LEU A 139 -5.83 0.24 18.27
N LEU A 140 -5.99 -0.75 19.17
CA LEU A 140 -6.20 -2.15 18.78
C LEU A 140 -7.47 -2.31 17.92
N LEU A 141 -8.59 -1.70 18.34
CA LEU A 141 -9.84 -1.73 17.56
C LEU A 141 -9.70 -1.01 16.20
N ILE A 142 -8.94 0.09 16.14
CA ILE A 142 -8.62 0.79 14.90
C ILE A 142 -7.82 -0.12 13.96
N ALA A 143 -6.83 -0.85 14.47
CA ALA A 143 -6.03 -1.80 13.69
C ALA A 143 -6.89 -2.94 13.12
N ILE A 144 -7.77 -3.52 13.95
CA ILE A 144 -8.70 -4.59 13.53
C ILE A 144 -9.68 -4.09 12.46
N THR A 145 -10.31 -2.93 12.69
CA THR A 145 -11.24 -2.35 11.71
C THR A 145 -10.53 -1.95 10.41
N GLY A 146 -9.30 -1.45 10.49
CA GLY A 146 -8.45 -1.15 9.34
C GLY A 146 -8.12 -2.40 8.53
N PHE A 147 -7.73 -3.49 9.19
CA PHE A 147 -7.50 -4.79 8.56
C PHE A 147 -8.74 -5.28 7.79
N ILE A 148 -9.92 -5.25 8.41
CA ILE A 148 -11.18 -5.68 7.77
C ILE A 148 -11.47 -4.83 6.52
N LEU A 149 -11.22 -3.52 6.56
CA LEU A 149 -11.42 -2.64 5.40
C LEU A 149 -10.48 -2.98 4.23
N VAL A 150 -9.23 -3.35 4.52
CA VAL A 150 -8.24 -3.77 3.51
C VAL A 150 -8.62 -5.12 2.90
N VAL A 151 -9.09 -6.07 3.71
CA VAL A 151 -9.56 -7.39 3.25
C VAL A 151 -10.78 -7.23 2.34
N LYS A 152 -11.76 -6.42 2.73
CA LYS A 152 -12.95 -6.16 1.90
C LYS A 152 -12.60 -5.50 0.57
N ARG A 153 -11.68 -4.52 0.58
CA ARG A 153 -11.26 -3.85 -0.66
C ARG A 153 -10.62 -4.80 -1.68
N GLN A 154 -10.01 -5.90 -1.23
CA GLN A 154 -9.30 -6.85 -2.08
C GLN A 154 -10.06 -8.16 -2.31
N SER A 155 -11.35 -8.21 -1.97
CA SER A 155 -12.17 -9.42 -2.16
C SER A 155 -11.64 -10.64 -1.40
N GLY A 156 -11.10 -10.43 -0.20
CA GLY A 156 -10.74 -11.50 0.71
C GLY A 156 -9.28 -11.52 1.15
N ILE A 157 -8.98 -12.44 2.07
CA ILE A 157 -7.69 -12.51 2.77
C ILE A 157 -6.57 -13.01 1.85
N LYS A 158 -6.90 -13.88 0.88
CA LYS A 158 -5.94 -14.45 -0.09
C LYS A 158 -5.29 -13.39 -0.96
N HIS A 159 -6.00 -12.29 -1.21
CA HIS A 159 -5.53 -11.18 -2.01
C HIS A 159 -4.97 -10.04 -1.16
N PHE A 160 -4.68 -10.25 0.14
CA PHE A 160 -4.26 -9.16 1.03
C PHE A 160 -3.00 -8.40 0.55
N PHE A 161 -2.08 -9.07 -0.14
CA PHE A 161 -0.87 -8.47 -0.71
C PHE A 161 -0.96 -8.20 -2.23
N ALA A 162 -2.15 -8.27 -2.83
CA ALA A 162 -2.33 -7.98 -4.24
C ALA A 162 -1.99 -6.50 -4.57
N LYS A 163 -1.65 -6.26 -5.84
CA LYS A 163 -1.26 -4.94 -6.34
C LYS A 163 -2.38 -3.93 -6.15
N ILE A 164 -2.07 -2.81 -5.49
CA ILE A 164 -3.01 -1.71 -5.31
C ILE A 164 -2.90 -0.73 -6.47
N VAL A 165 -4.04 -0.39 -7.06
CA VAL A 165 -4.16 0.67 -8.05
C VAL A 165 -3.97 2.04 -7.37
N LYS A 166 -3.02 2.83 -7.87
CA LYS A 166 -2.67 4.16 -7.32
C LYS A 166 -3.55 5.25 -7.92
N GLU A 167 -4.72 5.47 -7.34
CA GLU A 167 -5.61 6.58 -7.72
C GLU A 167 -5.31 7.88 -6.94
N ASN A 168 -5.08 7.77 -5.62
CA ASN A 168 -4.79 8.87 -4.73
C ASN A 168 -3.56 8.54 -3.86
N PRO A 169 -2.53 9.42 -3.81
CA PRO A 169 -1.33 9.19 -3.00
C PRO A 169 -1.59 8.93 -1.51
N SER A 170 -2.43 9.74 -0.85
CA SER A 170 -2.71 9.61 0.58
C SER A 170 -3.35 8.26 0.89
N GLN A 171 -4.36 7.88 0.09
CA GLN A 171 -5.07 6.63 0.25
C GLN A 171 -4.20 5.41 -0.08
N TYR A 172 -3.38 5.51 -1.14
CA TYR A 172 -2.47 4.45 -1.55
C TYR A 172 -1.49 4.12 -0.44
N TRP A 173 -0.77 5.12 0.07
CA TRP A 173 0.23 4.92 1.12
C TRP A 173 -0.40 4.56 2.46
N HIS A 174 -1.60 5.05 2.78
CA HIS A 174 -2.34 4.63 3.97
C HIS A 174 -2.55 3.11 3.99
N ILE A 175 -2.88 2.52 2.84
CA ILE A 175 -3.12 1.08 2.73
C ILE A 175 -1.81 0.30 2.71
N VAL A 176 -0.83 0.73 1.90
CA VAL A 176 0.47 0.04 1.78
C VAL A 176 1.19 -0.02 3.13
N LEU A 177 1.38 1.13 3.77
CA LEU A 177 2.03 1.20 5.08
C LEU A 177 1.19 0.48 6.14
N GLY A 178 -0.14 0.53 6.02
CA GLY A 178 -1.06 -0.19 6.89
C GLY A 178 -0.81 -1.69 6.89
N ARG A 179 -0.57 -2.29 5.72
CA ARG A 179 -0.25 -3.73 5.60
C ARG A 179 1.04 -4.10 6.30
N TRP A 180 2.11 -3.33 6.05
CA TRP A 180 3.43 -3.61 6.61
C TRP A 180 3.49 -3.35 8.12
N SER A 181 2.76 -2.34 8.59
CA SER A 181 2.77 -1.95 10.01
C SER A 181 1.72 -2.68 10.85
N LEU A 182 0.82 -3.45 10.24
CA LEU A 182 -0.30 -4.08 10.95
C LEU A 182 0.19 -4.98 12.09
N LEU A 183 1.13 -5.89 11.82
CA LEU A 183 1.63 -6.83 12.81
C LEU A 183 2.36 -6.10 13.96
N PRO A 184 3.32 -5.18 13.70
CA PRO A 184 3.92 -4.37 14.77
C PRO A 184 2.89 -3.59 15.60
N ILE A 185 1.89 -2.97 14.97
CA ILE A 185 0.86 -2.21 15.69
C ILE A 185 -0.02 -3.10 16.57
N ILE A 186 -0.39 -4.29 16.08
CA ILE A 186 -1.12 -5.27 16.87
C ILE A 186 -0.29 -5.70 18.10
N ILE A 187 1.01 -5.97 17.92
CA ILE A 187 1.88 -6.35 19.04
C ILE A 187 1.99 -5.20 20.05
N ILE A 188 2.25 -3.96 19.60
CA ILE A 188 2.34 -2.77 20.48
C ILE A 188 1.06 -2.58 21.29
N THR A 189 -0.10 -2.73 20.64
CA THR A 189 -1.39 -2.49 21.29
C THR A 189 -1.81 -3.62 22.24
N ILE A 190 -1.62 -4.89 21.85
CA ILE A 190 -1.90 -6.03 22.73
C ILE A 190 -1.00 -5.98 23.97
N THR A 191 0.29 -5.72 23.79
CA THR A 191 1.23 -5.63 24.91
C THR A 191 0.92 -4.44 25.82
N GLY A 192 0.59 -3.28 25.25
CA GLY A 192 0.17 -2.10 26.02
C GLY A 192 -1.13 -2.33 26.82
N VAL A 193 -2.11 -3.03 26.23
CA VAL A 193 -3.34 -3.43 26.93
C VAL A 193 -3.02 -4.41 28.06
N TYR A 194 -2.18 -5.43 27.81
CA TYR A 194 -1.78 -6.40 28.81
C TYR A 194 -1.07 -5.76 30.02
N LEU A 195 -0.11 -4.87 29.77
CA LEU A 195 0.59 -4.11 30.82
C LEU A 195 -0.37 -3.23 31.62
N SER A 196 -1.42 -2.71 30.97
CA SER A 196 -2.46 -1.94 31.65
C SER A 196 -3.33 -2.83 32.56
N LEU A 197 -3.70 -4.03 32.11
CA LEU A 197 -4.47 -5.00 32.91
C LEU A 197 -3.71 -5.44 34.16
N LEU A 198 -2.40 -5.68 34.04
CA LEU A 198 -1.54 -5.92 35.19
C LEU A 198 -1.50 -4.72 36.13
N LYS A 199 -1.44 -3.49 35.59
CA LYS A 199 -1.31 -2.31 36.43
C LYS A 199 -2.56 -1.95 37.23
N PHE A 200 -3.72 -2.41 36.78
CA PHE A 200 -5.01 -2.25 37.46
C PHE A 200 -5.43 -3.50 38.24
N ASP A 201 -4.51 -4.44 38.46
CA ASP A 201 -4.73 -5.69 39.20
C ASP A 201 -5.92 -6.52 38.67
N VAL A 202 -6.26 -6.35 37.38
CA VAL A 202 -7.26 -7.19 36.68
C VAL A 202 -6.69 -8.57 36.41
N ILE A 203 -5.38 -8.62 36.14
CA ILE A 203 -4.57 -9.83 36.12
C ILE A 203 -3.50 -9.63 37.20
N THR A 204 -3.35 -10.60 38.09
CA THR A 204 -2.37 -10.52 39.19
C THR A 204 -1.25 -11.53 38.98
N ASP A 205 -0.04 -11.14 39.35
CA ASP A 205 1.07 -12.08 39.48
C ASP A 205 1.03 -12.69 40.88
N GLN A 206 1.14 -14.02 40.96
CA GLN A 206 1.21 -14.70 42.24
C GLN A 206 2.67 -14.75 42.67
N ALA A 207 2.97 -14.21 43.84
CA ALA A 207 4.31 -14.33 44.42
C ALA A 207 4.64 -15.81 44.61
N ILE A 208 5.83 -16.22 44.16
CA ILE A 208 6.34 -17.56 44.38
C ILE A 208 6.48 -17.78 45.89
N LYS A 209 5.92 -18.87 46.39
CA LYS A 209 6.07 -19.30 47.77
C LYS A 209 6.94 -20.54 47.79
N HIS A 210 8.05 -20.45 48.49
CA HIS A 210 8.88 -21.59 48.80
C HIS A 210 8.44 -22.18 50.13
N ASP A 211 8.39 -23.51 50.18
CA ASP A 211 8.28 -24.28 51.41
C ASP A 211 9.64 -24.95 51.63
N VAL A 212 10.26 -24.68 52.78
CA VAL A 212 11.60 -25.17 53.13
C VAL A 212 11.50 -25.75 54.53
N ASP A 213 11.89 -27.02 54.66
CA ASP A 213 11.96 -27.71 55.94
C ASP A 213 13.30 -27.39 56.62
N PHE A 214 13.28 -26.40 57.53
CA PHE A 214 14.49 -25.95 58.22
C PHE A 214 15.02 -26.97 59.23
N GLU A 215 14.19 -27.88 59.75
CA GLU A 215 14.62 -28.90 60.71
C GLU A 215 15.44 -30.01 60.01
N ALA A 216 15.14 -30.30 58.74
CA ALA A 216 15.91 -31.22 57.91
C ALA A 216 17.28 -30.66 57.47
N LEU A 217 17.44 -29.32 57.41
CA LEU A 217 18.68 -28.66 56.99
C LEU A 217 19.82 -28.83 57.99
N GLU A 218 19.53 -28.69 59.30
CA GLU A 218 20.53 -28.86 60.36
C GLU A 218 21.05 -30.31 60.45
N ALA A 219 20.23 -31.29 60.05
CA ALA A 219 20.56 -32.73 60.10
C ALA A 219 21.38 -33.22 58.88
N SER A 220 21.40 -32.47 57.76
CA SER A 220 21.98 -32.86 56.46
C SER A 220 23.44 -32.40 56.26
N SER A 221 24.11 -31.90 57.30
CA SER A 221 25.46 -31.37 57.18
C SER A 221 26.48 -32.49 56.91
N THR A 222 26.95 -32.66 55.66
CA THR A 222 28.38 -32.81 55.24
C THR A 222 28.62 -33.51 53.89
N GLU A 223 27.63 -34.05 53.18
CA GLU A 223 27.90 -34.66 51.86
C GLU A 223 27.87 -33.61 50.73
N LYS A 224 29.03 -33.42 50.09
CA LYS A 224 29.21 -32.45 49.00
C LYS A 224 28.66 -33.05 47.70
N SER A 225 27.47 -32.62 47.30
CA SER A 225 26.88 -32.98 46.01
C SER A 225 27.50 -32.15 44.87
N ALA A 226 27.30 -32.57 43.62
CA ALA A 226 27.71 -31.78 42.46
C ALA A 226 26.88 -30.48 42.40
N SER A 227 27.56 -29.32 42.34
CA SER A 227 26.89 -28.01 42.35
C SER A 227 26.03 -27.83 41.11
N ILE A 228 24.75 -27.47 41.29
CA ILE A 228 23.86 -27.16 40.16
C ILE A 228 24.39 -25.99 39.31
N PHE A 229 25.22 -25.11 39.89
CA PHE A 229 25.84 -23.98 39.20
C PHE A 229 26.76 -24.39 38.03
N ASP A 230 27.26 -25.63 38.02
CA ASP A 230 28.08 -26.15 36.92
C ASP A 230 27.27 -26.43 35.65
N THR A 231 25.97 -26.71 35.82
CA THR A 231 25.06 -27.08 34.72
C THR A 231 24.30 -25.89 34.15
N ILE A 232 24.22 -24.80 34.91
CA ILE A 232 23.49 -23.58 34.54
C ILE A 232 24.43 -22.59 33.86
N THR A 233 24.05 -22.13 32.67
CA THR A 233 24.75 -21.08 31.94
C THR A 233 24.24 -19.69 32.34
N LEU A 234 25.09 -18.67 32.27
CA LEU A 234 24.71 -17.30 32.64
C LEU A 234 23.53 -16.75 31.82
N ASP A 235 23.32 -17.22 30.59
CA ASP A 235 22.17 -16.75 29.78
C ASP A 235 20.82 -17.20 30.35
N GLN A 236 20.78 -18.20 31.22
CA GLN A 236 19.57 -18.68 31.88
C GLN A 236 19.28 -17.94 33.18
N VAL A 237 20.30 -17.33 33.77
CA VAL A 237 20.23 -16.61 35.05
C VAL A 237 19.56 -15.26 34.84
N LYS A 238 18.70 -14.88 35.78
CA LYS A 238 18.13 -13.52 35.88
C LYS A 238 18.72 -12.81 37.09
N HIS A 239 18.76 -13.49 38.22
CA HIS A 239 19.24 -12.97 39.48
C HIS A 239 19.72 -14.11 40.37
N LEU A 240 20.88 -13.95 41.01
CA LEU A 240 21.42 -14.82 42.05
C LEU A 240 21.69 -13.96 43.28
N GLU A 241 20.96 -14.24 44.35
CA GLU A 241 21.18 -13.65 45.68
C GLU A 241 22.05 -14.58 46.51
N PHE A 242 23.03 -14.02 47.20
CA PHE A 242 23.92 -14.76 48.10
C PHE A 242 23.34 -14.82 49.52
N PRO A 243 23.65 -15.89 50.28
CA PRO A 243 23.24 -15.99 51.68
C PRO A 243 23.78 -14.81 52.49
N PHE A 244 22.97 -14.30 53.41
CA PHE A 244 23.30 -13.12 54.22
C PHE A 244 24.33 -13.44 55.32
N SER A 245 24.36 -14.67 55.80
CA SER A 245 25.24 -15.12 56.87
C SER A 245 25.77 -16.54 56.67
N GLU A 246 26.68 -16.97 57.54
CA GLU A 246 27.25 -18.32 57.54
C GLU A 246 26.31 -19.37 58.19
N PHE A 247 25.11 -18.98 58.66
CA PHE A 247 24.14 -19.90 59.26
C PHE A 247 23.57 -20.89 58.22
N VAL A 248 23.44 -22.17 58.58
CA VAL A 248 23.04 -23.26 57.65
C VAL A 248 21.65 -23.03 57.05
N GLU A 249 20.82 -22.26 57.75
CA GLU A 249 19.47 -21.85 57.38
C GLU A 249 19.45 -20.82 56.23
N ASP A 250 20.56 -20.12 55.99
CA ASP A 250 20.71 -19.22 54.86
C ASP A 250 21.10 -19.97 53.58
N TYR A 251 20.49 -19.57 52.46
CA TYR A 251 20.60 -20.23 51.16
C TYR A 251 20.84 -19.23 50.03
N TYR A 252 21.31 -19.73 48.89
CA TYR A 252 21.30 -18.97 47.64
C TYR A 252 19.87 -18.92 47.07
N THR A 253 19.45 -17.74 46.61
CA THR A 253 18.20 -17.58 45.85
C THR A 253 18.54 -17.37 44.38
N LEU A 254 18.32 -18.40 43.56
CA LEU A 254 18.60 -18.37 42.12
C LEU A 254 17.31 -18.27 41.32
N LYS A 255 17.09 -17.10 40.70
CA LYS A 255 16.02 -16.86 39.73
C LYS A 255 16.54 -17.09 38.33
N LEU A 256 16.01 -18.12 37.68
CA LEU A 256 16.19 -18.39 36.25
C LEU A 256 15.05 -17.73 35.45
N LYS A 257 15.07 -17.88 34.12
CA LYS A 257 14.01 -17.34 33.24
C LYS A 257 12.67 -18.06 33.38
N ASP A 258 12.69 -19.31 33.80
CA ASP A 258 11.55 -20.23 33.84
C ASP A 258 11.20 -20.71 35.26
N LYS A 259 12.13 -20.64 36.21
CA LYS A 259 11.92 -21.09 37.60
C LYS A 259 12.78 -20.34 38.63
N GLU A 260 12.43 -20.48 39.89
CA GLU A 260 13.17 -20.00 41.06
C GLU A 260 13.60 -21.20 41.90
N LEU A 261 14.87 -21.19 42.31
CA LEU A 261 15.53 -22.25 43.06
C LEU A 261 16.11 -21.69 44.36
N LEU A 262 15.85 -22.37 45.47
CA LEU A 262 16.58 -22.15 46.72
C LEU A 262 17.65 -23.23 46.84
N ILE A 263 18.90 -22.84 47.04
CA ILE A 263 20.05 -23.76 46.98
C ILE A 263 20.84 -23.67 48.27
N HIS A 264 21.07 -24.82 48.90
CA HIS A 264 21.81 -24.93 50.15
C HIS A 264 23.25 -24.41 50.00
N GLN A 265 23.70 -23.56 50.92
CA GLN A 265 24.97 -22.85 50.74
C GLN A 265 26.23 -23.74 50.77
N TYR A 266 26.20 -24.83 51.55
CA TYR A 266 27.33 -25.78 51.68
C TYR A 266 27.24 -27.02 50.77
N SER A 267 26.10 -27.73 50.75
CA SER A 267 25.93 -28.98 49.98
C SER A 267 25.67 -28.75 48.48
N GLY A 268 25.18 -27.57 48.09
CA GLY A 268 24.77 -27.26 46.72
C GLY A 268 23.43 -27.90 46.30
N GLU A 269 22.71 -28.52 47.23
CA GLU A 269 21.44 -29.19 46.98
C GLU A 269 20.29 -28.18 46.77
N ILE A 270 19.32 -28.53 45.91
CA ILE A 270 18.11 -27.74 45.69
C ILE A 270 17.13 -28.00 46.84
N LEU A 271 16.91 -26.98 47.68
CA LEU A 271 15.99 -27.03 48.82
C LEU A 271 14.53 -26.87 48.38
N SER A 272 14.30 -26.04 47.36
CA SER A 272 12.97 -25.78 46.83
C SER A 272 13.07 -25.33 45.38
N GLU A 273 12.20 -25.88 44.54
CA GLU A 273 12.06 -25.51 43.13
C GLU A 273 10.62 -25.08 42.86
N GLN A 274 10.44 -23.88 42.30
CA GLN A 274 9.14 -23.36 41.93
C GLN A 274 9.18 -22.78 40.51
N ASN A 275 8.23 -23.21 39.68
CA ASN A 275 8.11 -22.71 38.31
C ASN A 275 7.54 -21.28 38.30
N THR A 276 8.04 -20.47 37.36
CA THR A 276 7.54 -19.12 37.14
C THR A 276 6.10 -19.18 36.63
N SER A 277 5.24 -18.31 37.17
CA SER A 277 3.85 -18.20 36.74
C SER A 277 3.76 -17.79 35.26
N LEU A 278 2.73 -18.28 34.56
CA LEU A 278 2.47 -17.84 33.18
C LEU A 278 2.25 -16.32 33.10
N THR A 279 1.66 -15.72 34.13
CA THR A 279 1.43 -14.27 34.22
C THR A 279 2.74 -13.50 34.30
N SER A 280 3.72 -13.95 35.08
CA SER A 280 5.05 -13.35 35.16
C SER A 280 5.81 -13.48 33.83
N TYR A 281 5.76 -14.65 33.20
CA TYR A 281 6.34 -14.87 31.87
C TYR A 281 5.75 -13.91 30.82
N PHE A 282 4.43 -13.85 30.71
CA PHE A 282 3.77 -12.95 29.76
C PHE A 282 3.96 -11.46 30.12
N SER A 283 4.12 -11.11 31.40
CA SER A 283 4.46 -9.76 31.85
C SER A 283 5.81 -9.31 31.31
N ILE A 284 6.85 -10.13 31.46
CA ILE A 284 8.19 -9.85 30.96
C ILE A 284 8.20 -9.80 29.43
N LEU A 285 7.56 -10.78 28.78
CA LEU A 285 7.45 -10.82 27.33
C LEU A 285 6.74 -9.57 26.79
N SER A 286 5.62 -9.19 27.41
CA SER A 286 4.86 -8.01 27.03
C SER A 286 5.67 -6.73 27.21
N LEU A 287 6.39 -6.60 28.34
CA LEU A 287 7.25 -5.45 28.60
C LEU A 287 8.36 -5.32 27.54
N ASN A 288 9.04 -6.43 27.22
CA ASN A 288 10.13 -6.42 26.24
C ASN A 288 9.60 -6.11 24.82
N LEU A 289 8.48 -6.72 24.42
CA LEU A 289 7.86 -6.47 23.13
C LEU A 289 7.28 -5.06 23.00
N HIS A 290 6.81 -4.45 24.09
CA HIS A 290 6.28 -3.09 24.07
C HIS A 290 7.40 -2.03 24.06
N THR A 291 8.49 -2.28 24.79
CA THR A 291 9.55 -1.28 25.00
C THR A 291 10.72 -1.41 24.04
N GLY A 292 10.92 -2.56 23.39
CA GLY A 292 12.09 -2.79 22.55
C GLY A 292 13.31 -3.36 23.31
N LYS A 293 13.20 -3.51 24.63
CA LYS A 293 14.32 -3.99 25.48
C LYS A 293 14.85 -5.34 25.01
N GLY A 294 16.18 -5.43 24.92
CA GLY A 294 16.91 -6.62 24.47
C GLY A 294 17.10 -6.75 22.95
N SER A 295 16.50 -5.89 22.13
CA SER A 295 16.67 -5.94 20.66
C SER A 295 16.60 -4.56 19.98
N ILE A 296 17.75 -4.09 19.48
CA ILE A 296 17.86 -2.91 18.60
C ILE A 296 16.95 -3.06 17.37
N ILE A 297 16.94 -4.24 16.73
CA ILE A 297 16.13 -4.48 15.52
C ILE A 297 14.65 -4.30 15.84
N TRP A 298 14.19 -4.88 16.94
CA TRP A 298 12.80 -4.74 17.37
C TRP A 298 12.48 -3.28 17.73
N SER A 299 13.37 -2.58 18.43
CA SER A 299 13.23 -1.15 18.74
C SER A 299 13.08 -0.28 17.49
N LEU A 300 13.84 -0.58 16.42
CA LEU A 300 13.69 0.09 15.11
C LEU A 300 12.35 -0.22 14.44
N ILE A 301 11.85 -1.45 14.56
CA ILE A 301 10.52 -1.83 14.07
C ILE A 301 9.44 -1.04 14.81
N LEU A 302 9.53 -0.92 16.14
CA LEU A 302 8.62 -0.11 16.97
C LEU A 302 8.67 1.38 16.59
N LEU A 303 9.87 1.92 16.35
CA LEU A 303 10.07 3.29 15.88
C LEU A 303 9.37 3.55 14.53
N ILE A 304 9.55 2.67 13.56
CA ILE A 304 8.90 2.78 12.25
C ILE A 304 7.38 2.66 12.39
N ALA A 305 6.90 1.73 13.22
CA ALA A 305 5.48 1.52 13.47
C ALA A 305 4.81 2.77 14.07
N THR A 306 5.46 3.41 15.05
CA THR A 306 4.94 4.64 15.69
C THR A 306 4.95 5.85 14.75
N ILE A 307 5.95 5.98 13.88
CA ILE A 307 5.95 6.98 12.80
C ILE A 307 4.78 6.73 11.83
N ASN A 308 4.55 5.47 11.46
CA ASN A 308 3.44 5.12 10.56
C ASN A 308 2.07 5.40 11.19
N ILE A 309 1.90 5.25 12.51
CA ILE A 309 0.68 5.66 13.21
C ILE A 309 0.40 7.16 13.00
N LEU A 310 1.41 8.02 13.13
CA LEU A 310 1.25 9.47 12.85
C LEU A 310 0.84 9.72 11.39
N TYR A 311 1.43 8.99 10.45
CA TYR A 311 1.02 9.08 9.05
C TYR A 311 -0.42 8.61 8.82
N PHE A 312 -0.89 7.55 9.49
CA PHE A 312 -2.28 7.08 9.39
C PHE A 312 -3.27 8.12 9.92
N MET A 313 -2.92 8.82 10.99
CA MET A 313 -3.72 9.96 11.47
C MET A 313 -3.84 11.03 10.39
N TYR A 314 -2.71 11.51 9.87
CA TYR A 314 -2.68 12.53 8.81
C TYR A 314 -3.50 12.11 7.58
N SER A 315 -3.22 10.93 7.04
CA SER A 315 -3.86 10.43 5.82
C SER A 315 -5.35 10.14 6.02
N GLY A 316 -5.76 9.69 7.20
CA GLY A 316 -7.17 9.53 7.58
C GLY A 316 -7.93 10.85 7.60
N PHE A 317 -7.34 11.92 8.16
CA PHE A 317 -7.91 13.27 8.12
C PHE A 317 -7.98 13.83 6.69
N ASP A 318 -6.90 13.74 5.90
CA ASP A 318 -6.88 14.19 4.50
C ASP A 318 -7.98 13.51 3.66
N MET A 319 -8.13 12.19 3.79
CA MET A 319 -9.18 11.43 3.10
C MET A 319 -10.59 11.87 3.54
N THR A 320 -10.81 12.09 4.84
CA THR A 320 -12.10 12.51 5.39
C THR A 320 -12.49 13.90 4.93
N LEU A 321 -11.55 14.86 4.96
CA LEU A 321 -11.77 16.23 4.52
C LEU A 321 -12.03 16.30 3.01
N ARG A 322 -11.28 15.55 2.20
CA ARG A 322 -11.52 15.45 0.75
C ARG A 322 -12.89 14.89 0.43
N ARG A 323 -13.31 13.82 1.12
CA ARG A 323 -14.64 13.23 0.94
C ARG A 323 -15.73 14.24 1.29
N LYS A 324 -15.63 14.92 2.43
CA LYS A 324 -16.60 15.96 2.83
C LYS A 324 -16.68 17.10 1.81
N LYS A 325 -15.53 17.52 1.26
CA LYS A 325 -15.47 18.54 0.21
C LYS A 325 -16.09 18.09 -1.12
N ASN A 326 -15.98 16.80 -1.45
CA ASN A 326 -16.50 16.26 -2.71
C ASN A 326 -18.00 15.87 -2.62
N THR A 327 -18.48 15.48 -1.43
CA THR A 327 -19.89 15.17 -1.16
C THR A 327 -20.68 16.46 -0.90
N VAL A 328 -20.81 17.32 -1.91
CA VAL A 328 -21.71 18.47 -1.87
C VAL A 328 -23.00 18.10 -2.58
N ILE A 329 -24.07 17.92 -1.81
CA ILE A 329 -25.41 17.65 -2.34
C ILE A 329 -26.15 19.00 -2.46
N PRO A 330 -26.67 19.36 -3.65
CA PRO A 330 -27.49 20.54 -3.81
C PRO A 330 -28.73 20.50 -2.91
N LYS A 331 -29.19 21.66 -2.45
CA LYS A 331 -30.44 21.75 -1.67
C LYS A 331 -31.62 21.47 -2.59
N ASN A 332 -32.42 20.46 -2.25
CA ASN A 332 -33.64 20.12 -2.99
C ASN A 332 -34.70 21.22 -2.85
N LYS A 333 -35.20 21.73 -3.99
CA LYS A 333 -36.32 22.68 -4.04
C LYS A 333 -37.69 21.96 -4.00
N TYR A 334 -37.76 20.76 -4.57
CA TYR A 334 -38.96 19.92 -4.62
C TYR A 334 -38.79 18.71 -3.71
N THR A 335 -39.89 18.19 -3.17
CA THR A 335 -39.86 16.91 -2.43
C THR A 335 -39.82 15.72 -3.41
N LYS A 336 -39.46 14.54 -2.90
CA LYS A 336 -39.39 13.31 -3.71
C LYS A 336 -40.69 12.97 -4.46
N ASP A 337 -41.84 13.36 -3.91
CA ASP A 337 -43.16 13.05 -4.48
C ASP A 337 -43.69 14.16 -5.41
N GLN A 338 -42.99 15.30 -5.48
CA GLN A 338 -43.31 16.42 -6.36
C GLN A 338 -42.39 16.49 -7.58
N ALA A 339 -41.22 15.86 -7.51
CA ALA A 339 -40.22 15.91 -8.56
C ALA A 339 -40.56 14.96 -9.72
N LYS A 340 -40.40 15.48 -10.94
CA LYS A 340 -40.48 14.73 -12.20
C LYS A 340 -39.22 13.91 -12.45
N PHE A 341 -38.06 14.47 -12.09
CA PHE A 341 -36.75 13.82 -12.22
C PHE A 341 -36.20 13.43 -10.84
N ILE A 342 -35.91 12.15 -10.65
CA ILE A 342 -35.25 11.63 -9.45
C ILE A 342 -33.80 11.27 -9.81
N ILE A 343 -32.83 11.89 -9.15
CA ILE A 343 -31.41 11.58 -9.29
C ILE A 343 -30.94 10.85 -8.04
N LEU A 344 -30.49 9.61 -8.20
CA LEU A 344 -29.95 8.81 -7.10
C LEU A 344 -28.45 8.59 -7.28
N VAL A 345 -27.68 8.81 -6.21
CA VAL A 345 -26.22 8.81 -6.29
C VAL A 345 -25.59 7.74 -5.39
N GLY A 346 -24.81 6.85 -5.99
CA GLY A 346 -23.86 5.94 -5.32
C GLY A 346 -22.44 6.48 -5.43
N SER A 347 -21.81 6.87 -4.32
CA SER A 347 -20.45 7.42 -4.33
C SER A 347 -19.68 7.07 -3.06
N GLU A 348 -18.48 6.52 -3.26
CA GLU A 348 -17.63 6.14 -2.14
C GLU A 348 -16.81 7.31 -1.58
N THR A 349 -16.18 8.07 -2.47
CA THR A 349 -15.28 9.18 -2.14
C THR A 349 -15.92 10.55 -2.36
N GLY A 350 -17.20 10.57 -2.75
CA GLY A 350 -17.96 11.78 -3.06
C GLY A 350 -17.76 12.30 -4.49
N SER A 351 -16.83 11.73 -5.27
CA SER A 351 -16.53 12.22 -6.63
C SER A 351 -17.71 12.16 -7.58
N THR A 352 -18.59 11.17 -7.45
CA THR A 352 -19.79 11.00 -8.30
C THR A 352 -20.79 12.15 -8.12
N TYR A 353 -20.91 12.71 -6.92
CA TYR A 353 -21.85 13.80 -6.65
C TYR A 353 -21.58 15.04 -7.50
N ARG A 354 -20.33 15.29 -7.89
CA ARG A 354 -20.00 16.45 -8.73
C ARG A 354 -20.71 16.41 -10.09
N PHE A 355 -20.89 15.21 -10.65
CA PHE A 355 -21.54 14.99 -11.94
C PHE A 355 -23.06 15.04 -11.80
N ALA A 356 -23.59 14.32 -10.82
CA ALA A 356 -25.02 14.33 -10.50
C ALA A 356 -25.52 15.74 -10.16
N SER A 357 -24.74 16.51 -9.39
CA SER A 357 -25.05 17.89 -9.03
C SER A 357 -25.02 18.84 -10.23
N ALA A 358 -24.11 18.60 -11.17
CA ALA A 358 -24.04 19.40 -12.39
C ALA A 358 -25.30 19.18 -13.24
N LEU A 359 -25.75 17.92 -13.42
CA LEU A 359 -27.00 17.62 -14.09
C LEU A 359 -28.22 18.19 -13.35
N PHE A 360 -28.26 18.03 -12.02
CA PHE A 360 -29.32 18.59 -11.17
C PHE A 360 -29.48 20.09 -11.40
N ASN A 361 -28.38 20.85 -11.37
CA ASN A 361 -28.42 22.29 -11.57
C ASN A 361 -28.90 22.66 -12.98
N SER A 362 -28.44 21.94 -14.01
CA SER A 362 -28.89 22.19 -15.38
C SER A 362 -30.39 21.91 -15.56
N LEU A 363 -30.93 20.84 -14.97
CA LEU A 363 -32.37 20.53 -15.00
C LEU A 363 -33.21 21.57 -14.23
N ILE A 364 -32.73 22.03 -13.07
CA ILE A 364 -33.39 23.11 -12.31
C ILE A 364 -33.40 24.42 -13.12
N ASN A 365 -32.31 24.75 -13.80
CA ASN A 365 -32.22 25.92 -14.68
C ASN A 365 -33.18 25.83 -15.87
N ALA A 366 -33.39 24.61 -16.41
CA ALA A 366 -34.41 24.30 -17.41
C ALA A 366 -35.84 24.23 -16.84
N LYS A 367 -36.06 24.75 -15.62
CA LYS A 367 -37.35 24.83 -14.92
C LYS A 367 -38.03 23.48 -14.65
N GLN A 368 -37.26 22.38 -14.62
CA GLN A 368 -37.79 21.06 -14.28
C GLN A 368 -37.86 20.85 -12.76
N SER A 369 -38.78 20.00 -12.30
CA SER A 369 -38.84 19.59 -10.90
C SER A 369 -37.91 18.39 -10.66
N VAL A 370 -36.86 18.60 -9.86
CA VAL A 370 -35.78 17.62 -9.64
C VAL A 370 -35.58 17.36 -8.15
N PHE A 371 -35.34 16.10 -7.81
CA PHE A 371 -34.95 15.67 -6.48
C PHE A 371 -33.67 14.83 -6.57
N ILE A 372 -32.66 15.16 -5.76
CA ILE A 372 -31.39 14.40 -5.68
C ILE A 372 -31.20 13.81 -4.27
N SER A 373 -30.80 12.54 -4.19
CA SER A 373 -30.51 11.85 -2.93
C SER A 373 -29.52 10.69 -3.09
N ASP A 374 -29.12 10.09 -1.96
CA ASP A 374 -28.32 8.86 -1.92
C ASP A 374 -29.08 7.69 -2.56
N LEU A 375 -28.37 6.76 -3.20
CA LEU A 375 -28.99 5.60 -3.87
C LEU A 375 -29.71 4.66 -2.90
N ASN A 376 -29.20 4.51 -1.66
CA ASN A 376 -29.88 3.79 -0.57
C ASN A 376 -31.18 4.47 -0.09
N SER A 377 -31.46 5.72 -0.51
CA SER A 377 -32.72 6.40 -0.21
C SER A 377 -33.82 6.12 -1.23
N TYR A 378 -33.62 5.12 -2.11
CA TYR A 378 -34.64 4.65 -3.02
C TYR A 378 -35.94 4.34 -2.28
N SER A 379 -37.05 4.87 -2.80
CA SER A 379 -38.40 4.66 -2.28
C SER A 379 -39.42 4.84 -3.39
N THR A 380 -40.72 4.81 -3.08
CA THR A 380 -41.77 5.15 -4.05
C THR A 380 -41.79 6.64 -4.36
N TYR A 381 -42.13 6.99 -5.61
CA TYR A 381 -42.19 8.37 -6.10
C TYR A 381 -43.52 8.63 -6.82
N LYS A 382 -44.33 9.57 -6.31
CA LYS A 382 -45.70 9.80 -6.83
C LYS A 382 -45.77 10.51 -8.19
N LYS A 383 -44.91 11.49 -8.47
CA LYS A 383 -44.92 12.29 -9.71
C LYS A 383 -43.69 12.10 -10.59
N ALA A 384 -42.83 11.15 -10.25
CA ALA A 384 -41.62 10.91 -11.03
C ALA A 384 -41.99 10.34 -12.41
N GLU A 385 -41.30 10.80 -13.44
CA GLU A 385 -41.32 10.21 -14.78
C GLU A 385 -39.97 9.56 -15.10
N HIS A 386 -38.89 10.10 -14.52
CA HIS A 386 -37.52 9.69 -14.79
C HIS A 386 -36.74 9.37 -13.51
N LEU A 387 -36.08 8.21 -13.50
CA LEU A 387 -35.08 7.80 -12.51
C LEU A 387 -33.69 7.78 -13.14
N ILE A 388 -32.80 8.64 -12.66
CA ILE A 388 -31.42 8.74 -13.16
C ILE A 388 -30.47 8.29 -12.04
N VAL A 389 -29.75 7.21 -12.28
CA VAL A 389 -28.79 6.68 -11.31
C VAL A 389 -27.37 7.05 -11.72
N PHE A 390 -26.65 7.70 -10.82
CA PHE A 390 -25.22 7.94 -10.93
C PHE A 390 -24.52 7.08 -9.89
N THR A 391 -23.80 6.04 -10.27
CA THR A 391 -23.15 5.16 -9.29
C THR A 391 -21.70 4.86 -9.62
N ALA A 392 -20.83 4.91 -8.62
CA ALA A 392 -19.47 4.42 -8.71
C ALA A 392 -19.41 2.92 -8.42
N THR A 393 -18.29 2.29 -8.73
CA THR A 393 -17.95 0.93 -8.29
C THR A 393 -16.79 0.99 -7.29
N TYR A 394 -16.86 0.20 -6.22
CA TYR A 394 -15.84 0.14 -5.16
C TYR A 394 -15.16 -1.22 -5.13
N GLY A 395 -13.88 -1.25 -4.74
CA GLY A 395 -13.12 -2.49 -4.63
C GLY A 395 -13.05 -3.24 -5.96
N ASP A 396 -13.44 -4.51 -5.94
CA ASP A 396 -13.44 -5.41 -7.10
C ASP A 396 -14.85 -5.63 -7.65
N GLY A 397 -15.62 -4.55 -7.81
CA GLY A 397 -16.96 -4.62 -8.39
C GLY A 397 -18.11 -4.34 -7.41
N GLU A 398 -17.82 -4.10 -6.14
CA GLU A 398 -18.84 -3.89 -5.11
C GLU A 398 -19.54 -2.53 -5.18
N ALA A 399 -20.69 -2.45 -4.51
CA ALA A 399 -21.46 -1.23 -4.33
C ALA A 399 -20.74 -0.20 -3.45
N PRO A 400 -20.86 1.10 -3.76
CA PRO A 400 -20.54 2.16 -2.81
C PRO A 400 -21.38 2.05 -1.54
N ILE A 401 -20.84 2.64 -0.48
CA ILE A 401 -21.40 2.58 0.87
C ILE A 401 -22.83 3.13 0.99
N ASN A 402 -23.15 4.14 0.20
CA ASN A 402 -24.45 4.79 0.14
C ASN A 402 -25.37 4.17 -0.93
N ALA A 403 -25.00 3.01 -1.47
CA ALA A 403 -25.70 2.25 -2.49
C ALA A 403 -25.82 0.74 -2.18
N ASN A 404 -25.13 0.25 -1.17
CA ASN A 404 -25.04 -1.17 -0.82
C ASN A 404 -26.35 -1.84 -0.37
N LYS A 405 -27.41 -1.09 -0.09
CA LYS A 405 -28.76 -1.60 0.25
C LYS A 405 -29.72 -1.50 -0.93
N PHE A 406 -29.32 -0.84 -2.02
CA PHE A 406 -30.21 -0.50 -3.11
C PHE A 406 -30.87 -1.74 -3.73
N LEU A 407 -30.10 -2.77 -4.08
CA LEU A 407 -30.64 -3.95 -4.76
C LEU A 407 -31.69 -4.67 -3.91
N ASP A 408 -31.48 -4.77 -2.59
CA ASP A 408 -32.45 -5.38 -1.68
C ASP A 408 -33.68 -4.47 -1.46
N THR A 409 -33.45 -3.17 -1.29
CA THR A 409 -34.53 -2.18 -1.13
C THR A 409 -35.41 -2.11 -2.38
N PHE A 410 -34.78 -2.18 -3.56
CA PHE A 410 -35.43 -2.17 -4.86
C PHE A 410 -36.38 -3.36 -5.04
N LYS A 411 -35.91 -4.58 -4.73
CA LYS A 411 -36.73 -5.80 -4.78
C LYS A 411 -37.99 -5.70 -3.88
N ASN A 412 -37.86 -5.07 -2.71
CA ASN A 412 -38.93 -4.98 -1.72
C ASN A 412 -39.82 -3.73 -1.88
N THR A 413 -39.49 -2.82 -2.81
CA THR A 413 -40.20 -1.54 -2.97
C THR A 413 -40.65 -1.35 -4.42
N PRO A 414 -41.73 -2.03 -4.84
CA PRO A 414 -42.30 -1.83 -6.18
C PRO A 414 -42.82 -0.40 -6.35
N GLN A 415 -42.71 0.13 -7.57
CA GLN A 415 -43.31 1.43 -7.89
C GLN A 415 -44.78 1.27 -8.24
N ASN A 416 -45.54 2.35 -8.10
CA ASN A 416 -46.96 2.38 -8.43
C ASN A 416 -47.22 2.84 -9.88
N GLN A 417 -46.17 3.19 -10.61
CA GLN A 417 -46.22 3.69 -11.99
C GLN A 417 -44.98 3.27 -12.77
N SER A 418 -45.07 3.30 -14.11
CA SER A 418 -43.92 3.05 -14.98
C SER A 418 -43.00 4.27 -15.01
N LEU A 419 -41.71 4.06 -14.75
CA LEU A 419 -40.67 5.09 -14.76
C LEU A 419 -39.67 4.82 -15.87
N LYS A 420 -39.23 5.88 -16.55
CA LYS A 420 -38.09 5.82 -17.47
C LYS A 420 -36.79 5.86 -16.69
N PHE A 421 -35.79 5.05 -17.01
CA PHE A 421 -34.53 5.07 -16.26
C PHE A 421 -33.27 5.19 -17.11
N SER A 422 -32.21 5.72 -16.50
CA SER A 422 -30.85 5.77 -17.08
C SER A 422 -29.81 5.56 -16.00
N VAL A 423 -28.77 4.79 -16.31
CA VAL A 423 -27.66 4.51 -15.38
C VAL A 423 -26.35 5.04 -15.95
N VAL A 424 -25.64 5.80 -15.13
CA VAL A 424 -24.30 6.32 -15.40
C VAL A 424 -23.34 5.74 -14.37
N GLY A 425 -22.51 4.80 -14.83
CA GLY A 425 -21.49 4.12 -14.05
C GLY A 425 -20.16 4.85 -14.07
N PHE A 426 -19.51 5.01 -12.92
CA PHE A 426 -18.16 5.58 -12.79
C PHE A 426 -17.20 4.53 -12.28
N GLY A 427 -16.13 4.28 -13.03
CA GLY A 427 -15.13 3.28 -12.69
C GLY A 427 -13.78 3.58 -13.32
N SER A 428 -12.87 2.62 -13.22
CA SER A 428 -11.56 2.66 -13.85
C SER A 428 -11.26 1.35 -14.53
N LEU A 429 -10.77 1.41 -15.77
CA LEU A 429 -10.33 0.23 -16.53
C LEU A 429 -9.10 -0.45 -15.91
N GLN A 430 -8.50 0.15 -14.87
CA GLN A 430 -7.42 -0.46 -14.10
C GLN A 430 -7.91 -1.60 -13.19
N TYR A 431 -9.22 -1.75 -13.01
CA TYR A 431 -9.86 -2.82 -12.27
C TYR A 431 -10.53 -3.81 -13.21
N LYS A 432 -10.48 -5.11 -12.86
CA LYS A 432 -11.09 -6.18 -13.66
C LYS A 432 -12.61 -6.00 -13.77
N ALA A 433 -13.27 -5.70 -12.65
CA ALA A 433 -14.70 -5.46 -12.56
C ALA A 433 -15.08 -3.99 -12.91
N TYR A 434 -14.73 -3.53 -14.11
CA TYR A 434 -14.98 -2.15 -14.55
C TYR A 434 -16.49 -1.82 -14.57
N CYS A 435 -16.89 -0.85 -13.74
CA CYS A 435 -18.29 -0.39 -13.59
C CYS A 435 -19.30 -1.51 -13.20
N GLN A 436 -18.85 -2.64 -12.64
CA GLN A 436 -19.69 -3.81 -12.38
C GLN A 436 -20.96 -3.47 -11.59
N PHE A 437 -20.86 -2.75 -10.47
CA PHE A 437 -22.05 -2.38 -9.70
C PHE A 437 -23.06 -1.52 -10.49
N ALA A 438 -22.61 -0.71 -11.45
CA ALA A 438 -23.53 0.03 -12.31
C ALA A 438 -24.27 -0.91 -13.28
N GLU A 439 -23.60 -1.94 -13.80
CA GLU A 439 -24.23 -3.01 -14.58
C GLU A 439 -25.26 -3.77 -13.73
N ASP A 440 -24.93 -4.10 -12.48
CA ASP A 440 -25.85 -4.79 -11.57
C ASP A 440 -27.13 -3.97 -11.33
N VAL A 441 -27.01 -2.66 -11.13
CA VAL A 441 -28.14 -1.73 -11.00
C VAL A 441 -28.95 -1.65 -12.29
N ASN A 442 -28.28 -1.54 -13.44
CA ASN A 442 -28.93 -1.47 -14.75
C ASN A 442 -29.72 -2.74 -15.04
N ASN A 443 -29.15 -3.92 -14.74
CA ASN A 443 -29.80 -5.21 -14.93
C ASN A 443 -31.00 -5.38 -13.99
N ALA A 444 -30.89 -4.96 -12.73
CA ALA A 444 -32.00 -4.99 -11.79
C ALA A 444 -33.18 -4.12 -12.25
N LEU A 445 -32.89 -2.92 -12.77
CA LEU A 445 -33.92 -2.02 -13.32
C LEU A 445 -34.53 -2.57 -14.61
N ASN A 446 -33.72 -3.09 -15.54
CA ASN A 446 -34.19 -3.69 -16.80
C ASN A 446 -35.13 -4.89 -16.58
N ASN A 447 -34.87 -5.70 -15.55
CA ASN A 447 -35.67 -6.88 -15.24
C ASN A 447 -36.99 -6.56 -14.51
N SER A 448 -37.29 -5.28 -14.25
CA SER A 448 -38.48 -4.86 -13.53
C SER A 448 -39.59 -4.38 -14.47
N GLN A 449 -40.83 -4.82 -14.23
CA GLN A 449 -41.99 -4.38 -15.01
C GLN A 449 -42.33 -2.88 -14.84
N TYR A 450 -41.81 -2.23 -13.79
CA TYR A 450 -42.10 -0.83 -13.49
C TYR A 450 -41.13 0.15 -14.15
N PHE A 451 -40.14 -0.35 -14.89
CA PHE A 451 -39.06 0.47 -15.42
C PHE A 451 -38.87 0.24 -16.91
N THR A 452 -38.72 1.32 -17.66
CA THR A 452 -38.43 1.29 -19.09
C THR A 452 -37.10 1.99 -19.34
N GLN A 453 -36.20 1.34 -20.07
CA GLN A 453 -34.88 1.90 -20.33
C GLN A 453 -35.01 3.15 -21.22
N PHE A 454 -34.53 4.29 -20.72
CA PHE A 454 -34.54 5.55 -21.46
C PHE A 454 -33.29 5.74 -22.31
N LEU A 455 -32.14 5.36 -21.76
CA LEU A 455 -30.86 5.32 -22.44
C LEU A 455 -30.11 4.04 -22.03
N PRO A 456 -29.29 3.46 -22.91
CA PRO A 456 -28.34 2.43 -22.55
C PRO A 456 -27.43 2.90 -21.41
N ILE A 457 -26.96 1.97 -20.58
CA ILE A 457 -25.98 2.26 -19.53
C ILE A 457 -24.76 2.98 -20.12
N LYS A 458 -24.30 4.03 -19.44
CA LYS A 458 -23.04 4.71 -19.77
C LYS A 458 -21.99 4.40 -18.72
N THR A 459 -20.89 3.78 -19.12
CA THR A 459 -19.70 3.63 -18.27
C THR A 459 -18.72 4.77 -18.53
N ILE A 460 -18.20 5.36 -17.45
CA ILE A 460 -17.28 6.50 -17.46
C ILE A 460 -15.97 6.09 -16.78
N ASN A 461 -14.93 5.96 -17.61
CA ASN A 461 -13.58 5.67 -17.14
C ASN A 461 -12.95 6.93 -16.52
N ASN A 462 -12.35 6.78 -15.34
CA ASN A 462 -11.55 7.79 -14.65
C ASN A 462 -12.20 9.18 -14.58
N GLN A 463 -13.53 9.20 -14.39
CA GLN A 463 -14.30 10.44 -14.28
C GLN A 463 -14.14 11.36 -15.51
N SER A 464 -14.05 10.78 -16.72
CA SER A 464 -13.97 11.51 -17.98
C SER A 464 -15.14 12.48 -18.15
N LEU A 465 -14.82 13.78 -18.27
CA LEU A 465 -15.83 14.82 -18.49
C LEU A 465 -16.47 14.70 -19.88
N ASP A 466 -15.72 14.28 -20.91
CA ASP A 466 -16.26 14.12 -22.26
C ASP A 466 -17.25 12.97 -22.34
N ALA A 467 -16.94 11.84 -21.70
CA ALA A 467 -17.86 10.71 -21.63
C ALA A 467 -19.18 11.11 -20.95
N PHE A 468 -19.09 11.94 -19.91
CA PHE A 468 -20.26 12.52 -19.24
C PHE A 468 -21.01 13.54 -20.12
N LYS A 469 -20.30 14.47 -20.78
CA LYS A 469 -20.90 15.43 -21.72
C LYS A 469 -21.64 14.73 -22.84
N ASN A 470 -21.03 13.73 -23.46
CA ASN A 470 -21.65 12.94 -24.53
C ASN A 470 -22.93 12.24 -24.06
N TRP A 471 -22.93 11.73 -22.84
CA TRP A 471 -24.14 11.18 -22.24
C TRP A 471 -25.21 12.27 -22.00
N CYS A 472 -24.84 13.46 -21.53
CA CYS A 472 -25.77 14.58 -21.37
C CYS A 472 -26.36 15.02 -22.72
N ILE A 473 -25.57 15.04 -23.80
CA ILE A 473 -26.04 15.35 -25.15
C ILE A 473 -27.08 14.31 -25.60
N ALA A 474 -26.79 13.02 -25.43
CA ALA A 474 -27.73 11.95 -25.75
C ALA A 474 -29.02 12.05 -24.91
N PHE A 475 -28.88 12.40 -23.63
CA PHE A 475 -30.00 12.64 -22.73
C PHE A 475 -30.87 13.81 -23.16
N ASN A 476 -30.28 14.95 -23.56
CA ASN A 476 -31.02 16.09 -24.08
C ASN A 476 -31.78 15.74 -25.35
N LEU A 477 -31.12 15.05 -26.29
CA LEU A 477 -31.73 14.66 -27.57
C LEU A 477 -32.93 13.74 -27.35
N GLN A 478 -32.80 12.75 -26.47
CA GLN A 478 -33.89 11.81 -26.15
C GLN A 478 -35.01 12.44 -25.31
N SER A 479 -34.67 13.36 -24.40
CA SER A 479 -35.66 14.03 -23.53
C SER A 479 -36.38 15.18 -24.20
N GLN A 480 -35.88 15.65 -25.35
CA GLN A 480 -36.36 16.86 -26.04
C GLN A 480 -36.34 18.10 -25.14
N LEU A 481 -35.45 18.10 -24.14
CA LEU A 481 -35.25 19.23 -23.24
C LEU A 481 -34.05 20.05 -23.71
N ASP A 482 -34.22 21.36 -23.83
CA ASP A 482 -33.14 22.30 -24.12
C ASP A 482 -32.37 22.65 -22.82
N ILE A 483 -31.62 21.67 -22.33
CA ILE A 483 -30.86 21.79 -21.08
C ILE A 483 -29.44 22.25 -21.39
N GLU A 484 -28.99 23.33 -20.76
CA GLU A 484 -27.59 23.77 -20.86
C GLU A 484 -26.64 22.68 -20.35
N LEU A 485 -25.59 22.37 -21.13
CA LEU A 485 -24.66 21.30 -20.79
C LEU A 485 -24.05 21.51 -19.39
N PRO A 486 -24.07 20.46 -18.53
CA PRO A 486 -23.59 20.59 -17.16
C PRO A 486 -22.14 21.07 -17.04
N LYS A 487 -21.94 22.19 -16.34
CA LYS A 487 -20.60 22.74 -16.05
C LYS A 487 -19.99 22.03 -14.84
N VAL A 488 -19.16 21.02 -15.10
CA VAL A 488 -18.38 20.34 -14.04
C VAL A 488 -17.06 21.07 -13.84
N LYS A 489 -16.75 21.49 -12.60
CA LYS A 489 -15.43 22.08 -12.28
C LYS A 489 -14.32 21.10 -12.65
N GLN A 490 -13.46 21.54 -13.56
CA GLN A 490 -12.32 20.77 -14.01
C GLN A 490 -11.28 20.61 -12.91
N LEU A 491 -10.71 19.41 -12.78
CA LEU A 491 -9.51 19.21 -11.97
C LEU A 491 -8.40 20.09 -12.56
N GLN A 492 -7.72 20.88 -11.71
CA GLN A 492 -6.74 21.87 -12.17
C GLN A 492 -5.70 21.22 -13.08
N THR A 493 -5.42 21.87 -14.22
CA THR A 493 -4.28 21.51 -15.05
C THR A 493 -2.99 21.62 -14.24
N PRO A 494 -2.03 20.70 -14.42
CA PRO A 494 -0.76 20.78 -13.71
C PRO A 494 -0.07 22.10 -14.05
N LYS A 495 0.39 22.84 -13.03
CA LYS A 495 1.07 24.13 -13.20
C LYS A 495 2.42 24.04 -13.95
N ASN A 496 2.96 22.83 -14.12
CA ASN A 496 4.32 22.59 -14.62
C ASN A 496 4.32 22.02 -16.05
N LEU A 497 3.75 22.75 -17.01
CA LEU A 497 3.89 22.43 -18.43
C LEU A 497 5.23 22.94 -18.96
N GLN A 498 5.84 22.18 -19.86
CA GLN A 498 7.08 22.50 -20.57
C GLN A 498 6.76 22.79 -22.04
N ASP A 499 7.60 23.64 -22.63
CA ASP A 499 7.51 23.98 -24.05
C ASP A 499 8.24 22.93 -24.90
N PHE A 500 7.57 22.51 -25.97
CA PHE A 500 8.10 21.60 -26.99
C PHE A 500 7.95 22.26 -28.36
N LYS A 501 9.07 22.47 -29.05
CA LYS A 501 9.08 23.02 -30.40
C LYS A 501 8.83 21.91 -31.41
N VAL A 502 7.94 22.15 -32.37
CA VAL A 502 7.71 21.28 -33.53
C VAL A 502 8.90 21.41 -34.47
N VAL A 503 9.63 20.31 -34.65
CA VAL A 503 10.79 20.22 -35.54
C VAL A 503 10.33 19.88 -36.95
N SER A 504 9.47 18.88 -37.09
CA SER A 504 8.92 18.45 -38.37
C SER A 504 7.58 17.73 -38.18
N LYS A 505 6.77 17.71 -39.24
CA LYS A 505 5.53 16.93 -39.30
C LYS A 505 5.39 16.32 -40.69
N SER A 506 5.19 15.00 -40.76
CA SER A 506 4.92 14.35 -42.05
C SER A 506 3.57 14.76 -42.62
N GLU A 507 3.37 14.52 -43.90
CA GLU A 507 2.02 14.52 -44.47
C GLU A 507 1.17 13.39 -43.83
N ILE A 508 -0.14 13.59 -43.87
CA ILE A 508 -1.11 12.60 -43.39
C ILE A 508 -1.24 11.54 -44.47
N ASN A 509 -0.88 10.30 -44.15
CA ASN A 509 -0.99 9.19 -45.09
C ASN A 509 -2.46 8.75 -45.29
N GLN A 510 -2.67 7.78 -46.18
CA GLN A 510 -3.99 7.20 -46.50
C GLN A 510 -4.73 6.56 -45.31
N ASP A 511 -4.00 6.22 -44.24
CA ASP A 511 -4.58 5.65 -43.01
C ASP A 511 -4.92 6.73 -41.97
N HIS A 512 -4.90 7.99 -42.40
CA HIS A 512 -5.01 9.18 -41.57
C HIS A 512 -3.94 9.24 -40.48
N THR A 513 -2.74 8.74 -40.73
CA THR A 513 -1.63 8.71 -39.76
C THR A 513 -0.52 9.65 -40.21
N PHE A 514 0.12 10.32 -39.25
CA PHE A 514 1.27 11.19 -39.48
C PHE A 514 2.28 11.07 -38.33
N VAL A 515 3.52 11.45 -38.60
CA VAL A 515 4.59 11.52 -37.62
C VAL A 515 4.86 12.97 -37.24
N LEU A 516 4.91 13.24 -35.94
CA LEU A 516 5.23 14.55 -35.38
C LEU A 516 6.56 14.46 -34.62
N THR A 517 7.50 15.33 -34.97
CA THR A 517 8.81 15.42 -34.33
C THR A 517 8.88 16.67 -33.48
N LEU A 518 9.23 16.51 -32.21
CA LEU A 518 9.30 17.57 -31.20
C LEU A 518 10.70 17.67 -30.60
N GLN A 519 11.04 18.83 -30.06
CA GLN A 519 12.27 19.05 -29.31
C GLN A 519 12.01 19.94 -28.09
N THR A 520 12.70 19.67 -26.99
CA THR A 520 12.65 20.48 -25.77
C THR A 520 14.05 20.64 -25.17
N LYS A 521 14.25 21.63 -24.29
CA LYS A 521 15.57 21.90 -23.67
C LYS A 521 16.11 20.69 -22.88
N ASN A 522 15.23 19.85 -22.35
CA ASN A 522 15.59 18.70 -21.51
C ASN A 522 15.40 17.33 -22.20
N THR A 523 15.51 17.24 -23.53
CA THR A 523 15.35 15.95 -24.25
C THR A 523 16.29 14.86 -23.73
N HIS A 524 17.49 15.23 -23.26
CA HIS A 524 18.44 14.30 -22.65
C HIS A 524 17.85 13.52 -21.44
N LYS A 525 16.94 14.11 -20.67
CA LYS A 525 16.28 13.45 -19.51
C LYS A 525 15.15 12.51 -19.91
N ILE A 526 14.71 12.52 -21.16
CA ILE A 526 13.58 11.74 -21.68
C ILE A 526 14.10 10.43 -22.26
N GLN A 527 13.36 9.34 -22.09
CA GLN A 527 13.68 8.02 -22.64
C GLN A 527 12.55 7.53 -23.55
N SER A 528 12.86 6.68 -24.53
CA SER A 528 11.83 6.02 -25.34
C SER A 528 10.92 5.19 -24.43
N GLY A 529 9.62 5.26 -24.66
CA GLY A 529 8.60 4.66 -23.81
C GLY A 529 7.97 5.65 -22.81
N ASP A 530 8.60 6.81 -22.55
CA ASP A 530 7.95 7.92 -21.84
C ASP A 530 6.68 8.38 -22.56
N LEU A 531 5.76 9.02 -21.83
CA LEU A 531 4.51 9.52 -22.38
C LEU A 531 4.49 11.06 -22.41
N LEU A 532 4.00 11.63 -23.51
CA LEU A 532 3.69 13.05 -23.62
C LEU A 532 2.25 13.30 -23.17
N SER A 533 2.09 13.97 -22.03
CA SER A 533 0.82 14.48 -21.52
C SER A 533 0.47 15.82 -22.16
N VAL A 534 -0.62 15.85 -22.91
CA VAL A 534 -1.13 17.04 -23.61
C VAL A 534 -2.48 17.42 -23.02
N PHE A 535 -2.66 18.71 -22.78
CA PHE A 535 -3.91 19.28 -22.26
C PHE A 535 -4.43 20.26 -23.31
N PRO A 536 -5.41 19.87 -24.16
CA PRO A 536 -5.93 20.75 -25.18
C PRO A 536 -6.75 21.87 -24.54
N LYS A 537 -6.83 23.04 -25.21
CA LYS A 537 -7.47 24.23 -24.64
C LYS A 537 -8.98 24.06 -24.49
N GLU A 538 -9.57 23.29 -25.41
CA GLU A 538 -11.00 23.09 -25.61
C GLU A 538 -11.66 22.40 -24.42
N ASP A 539 -11.02 21.34 -23.92
CA ASP A 539 -11.59 20.54 -22.85
C ASP A 539 -10.63 20.27 -21.69
N GLN A 540 -9.34 20.65 -21.76
CA GLN A 540 -8.29 20.49 -20.74
C GLN A 540 -8.15 19.05 -20.16
N ILE A 541 -8.57 18.01 -20.89
CA ILE A 541 -8.40 16.61 -20.49
C ILE A 541 -7.03 16.12 -20.94
N GLU A 542 -6.29 15.47 -20.04
CA GLU A 542 -4.98 14.88 -20.34
C GLU A 542 -5.11 13.78 -21.40
N ARG A 543 -4.39 13.90 -22.52
CA ARG A 543 -4.11 12.78 -23.43
C ARG A 543 -2.65 12.42 -23.36
N LEU A 544 -2.39 11.12 -23.40
CA LEU A 544 -1.05 10.54 -23.36
C LEU A 544 -0.68 10.03 -24.76
N TYR A 545 0.56 10.29 -25.16
CA TYR A 545 1.13 9.80 -26.41
C TYR A 545 2.49 9.15 -26.13
N SER A 546 2.68 7.91 -26.57
CA SER A 546 3.96 7.20 -26.38
C SER A 546 5.06 7.82 -27.23
N LEU A 547 6.19 8.13 -26.59
CA LEU A 547 7.32 8.83 -27.19
C LEU A 547 8.41 7.85 -27.63
N GLY A 548 8.88 8.01 -28.87
CA GLY A 548 10.18 7.50 -29.31
C GLY A 548 11.22 8.60 -29.17
N LYS A 549 12.35 8.33 -28.53
CA LYS A 549 13.49 9.26 -28.53
C LYS A 549 14.48 8.86 -29.63
N PHE A 550 14.66 9.76 -30.58
CA PHE A 550 15.56 9.60 -31.71
C PHE A 550 16.57 10.75 -31.66
N GLU A 551 17.80 10.44 -31.28
CA GLU A 551 18.84 11.43 -30.93
C GLU A 551 18.33 12.44 -29.87
N ASP A 552 18.39 13.74 -30.16
CA ASP A 552 17.85 14.82 -29.32
C ASP A 552 16.43 15.25 -29.70
N LYS A 553 15.73 14.42 -30.49
CA LYS A 553 14.36 14.64 -30.94
C LYS A 553 13.41 13.59 -30.36
N LEU A 554 12.15 14.00 -30.21
CA LEU A 554 11.06 13.17 -29.71
C LEU A 554 10.08 12.93 -30.86
N VAL A 555 9.72 11.68 -31.08
CA VAL A 555 8.91 11.23 -32.22
C VAL A 555 7.60 10.68 -31.70
N LEU A 556 6.51 11.15 -32.30
CA LEU A 556 5.15 10.68 -32.05
C LEU A 556 4.56 10.15 -33.34
N SER A 557 3.93 8.99 -33.27
CA SER A 557 3.06 8.49 -34.33
C SER A 557 1.61 8.73 -33.94
N VAL A 558 0.86 9.46 -34.76
CA VAL A 558 -0.49 9.94 -34.41
C VAL A 558 -1.47 9.61 -35.53
N LYS A 559 -2.58 8.97 -35.16
CA LYS A 559 -3.72 8.76 -36.03
C LYS A 559 -4.72 9.91 -35.85
N LYS A 560 -5.05 10.60 -36.94
CA LYS A 560 -6.07 11.64 -36.99
C LYS A 560 -7.45 10.99 -36.92
N HIS A 561 -8.21 11.37 -35.90
CA HIS A 561 -9.62 11.02 -35.77
C HIS A 561 -10.48 12.24 -36.09
N GLN A 562 -11.57 12.07 -36.86
CA GLN A 562 -12.47 13.15 -37.28
C GLN A 562 -12.93 14.02 -36.11
N PHE A 563 -13.28 13.39 -34.98
CA PHE A 563 -13.74 14.07 -33.76
C PHE A 563 -12.67 14.19 -32.67
N GLY A 564 -11.41 13.86 -32.97
CA GLY A 564 -10.34 13.85 -31.98
C GLY A 564 -9.74 15.23 -31.75
N VAL A 565 -9.85 15.77 -30.53
CA VAL A 565 -9.36 17.11 -30.18
C VAL A 565 -7.84 17.23 -30.38
N CYS A 566 -7.04 16.45 -29.64
CA CYS A 566 -5.58 16.50 -29.75
C CYS A 566 -5.06 16.01 -31.10
N SER A 567 -5.68 15.01 -31.72
CA SER A 567 -5.23 14.51 -33.02
C SER A 567 -5.46 15.52 -34.15
N ASN A 568 -6.58 16.26 -34.11
CA ASN A 568 -6.83 17.36 -35.05
C ASN A 568 -5.89 18.54 -34.79
N TYR A 569 -5.71 18.93 -33.52
CA TYR A 569 -4.75 19.95 -33.12
C TYR A 569 -3.33 19.62 -33.65
N PHE A 570 -2.83 18.42 -33.38
CA PHE A 570 -1.53 17.96 -33.86
C PHE A 570 -1.43 17.92 -35.39
N SER A 571 -2.52 17.59 -36.08
CA SER A 571 -2.53 17.57 -37.55
C SER A 571 -2.41 18.96 -38.17
N GLN A 572 -2.79 20.01 -37.43
CA GLN A 572 -2.74 21.40 -37.88
C GLN A 572 -1.43 22.12 -37.54
N LEU A 573 -0.61 21.55 -36.65
CA LEU A 573 0.67 22.14 -36.25
C LEU A 573 1.60 22.34 -37.43
N LYS A 574 2.35 23.44 -37.41
CA LYS A 574 3.40 23.78 -38.38
C LYS A 574 4.79 23.70 -37.74
N GLU A 575 5.80 23.54 -38.58
CA GLU A 575 7.19 23.57 -38.14
C GLU A 575 7.51 24.91 -37.46
N GLY A 576 8.24 24.86 -36.34
CA GLY A 576 8.57 26.01 -35.53
C GLY A 576 7.56 26.37 -34.45
N GLU A 577 6.31 25.87 -34.51
CA GLU A 577 5.31 26.12 -33.46
C GLU A 577 5.69 25.46 -32.13
N VAL A 578 5.16 25.99 -31.03
CA VAL A 578 5.45 25.51 -29.68
C VAL A 578 4.18 24.93 -29.06
N ILE A 579 4.25 23.69 -28.61
CA ILE A 579 3.20 23.05 -27.81
C ILE A 579 3.58 23.04 -26.34
N LYS A 580 2.58 23.21 -25.47
CA LYS A 580 2.73 23.06 -24.02
C LYS A 580 2.28 21.67 -23.59
N ALA A 581 3.19 20.90 -23.02
CA ALA A 581 2.93 19.52 -22.61
C ALA A 581 3.77 19.15 -21.38
N ARG A 582 3.54 17.97 -20.80
CA ARG A 582 4.33 17.43 -19.69
C ARG A 582 4.83 16.04 -20.06
N ILE A 583 6.03 15.68 -19.60
CA ILE A 583 6.51 14.30 -19.67
C ILE A 583 6.01 13.52 -18.46
N ASN A 584 5.36 12.39 -18.72
CA ASN A 584 5.06 11.38 -17.71
C ASN A 584 6.04 10.22 -17.86
N LYS A 585 6.80 9.94 -16.80
CA LYS A 585 7.84 8.92 -16.80
C LYS A 585 7.23 7.53 -16.79
N ASN A 586 7.66 6.66 -17.70
CA ASN A 586 7.12 5.30 -17.83
C ASN A 586 8.23 4.23 -17.67
N PRO A 587 8.86 4.11 -16.49
CA PRO A 587 9.98 3.20 -16.28
C PRO A 587 9.62 1.72 -16.50
N SER A 588 8.34 1.35 -16.33
CA SER A 588 7.84 0.02 -16.65
C SER A 588 8.08 -0.36 -18.12
N PHE A 589 8.05 0.62 -19.02
CA PHE A 589 8.19 0.42 -20.46
C PHE A 589 9.52 0.92 -21.03
N TYR A 590 10.56 1.03 -20.20
CA TYR A 590 11.92 1.26 -20.71
C TYR A 590 12.57 -0.05 -21.14
N LEU A 591 13.44 0.06 -22.15
CA LEU A 591 14.36 -1.00 -22.53
C LEU A 591 15.32 -1.28 -21.35
N PRO A 592 15.39 -2.51 -20.81
CA PRO A 592 16.26 -2.84 -19.69
C PRO A 592 17.75 -2.57 -20.01
N LYS A 593 18.50 -2.02 -19.06
CA LYS A 593 19.92 -1.66 -19.29
C LYS A 593 20.83 -2.86 -19.60
N HIS A 594 20.49 -4.03 -19.05
CA HIS A 594 21.29 -5.25 -19.15
C HIS A 594 20.74 -6.27 -20.14
N THR A 595 19.70 -5.93 -20.91
CA THR A 595 19.21 -6.86 -21.93
C THR A 595 20.17 -6.88 -23.11
N THR A 596 20.41 -8.07 -23.66
CA THR A 596 21.17 -8.27 -24.90
C THR A 596 20.26 -8.56 -26.09
N HIS A 597 18.99 -8.92 -25.84
CA HIS A 597 18.01 -9.29 -26.86
C HIS A 597 16.67 -8.59 -26.61
N ALA A 598 16.06 -8.07 -27.67
CA ALA A 598 14.76 -7.40 -27.58
C ALA A 598 13.87 -7.70 -28.79
N VAL A 599 12.59 -7.96 -28.52
CA VAL A 599 11.53 -8.06 -29.53
C VAL A 599 10.53 -6.93 -29.28
N PHE A 600 10.24 -6.16 -30.32
CA PHE A 600 9.26 -5.08 -30.31
C PHE A 600 8.05 -5.48 -31.14
N ILE A 601 6.86 -5.45 -30.56
CA ILE A 601 5.60 -5.86 -31.20
C ILE A 601 4.65 -4.67 -31.19
N ALA A 602 4.20 -4.24 -32.37
CA ALA A 602 3.27 -3.12 -32.48
C ALA A 602 2.19 -3.31 -33.54
N ASN A 603 1.11 -2.52 -33.45
CA ASN A 603 0.22 -2.25 -34.57
C ASN A 603 -0.05 -0.75 -34.73
N GLY A 604 -0.20 -0.31 -35.99
CA GLY A 604 -0.51 1.08 -36.33
C GLY A 604 0.45 2.06 -35.66
N THR A 605 -0.11 3.03 -34.93
CA THR A 605 0.65 4.08 -34.22
C THR A 605 1.44 3.57 -33.01
N GLY A 606 1.23 2.32 -32.58
CA GLY A 606 2.01 1.67 -31.53
C GLY A 606 3.50 1.54 -31.83
N ILE A 607 3.93 1.77 -33.08
CA ILE A 607 5.35 1.83 -33.44
C ILE A 607 6.08 3.03 -32.81
N GLY A 608 5.36 4.09 -32.40
CA GLY A 608 5.92 5.35 -31.89
C GLY A 608 7.14 5.21 -30.95
N PRO A 609 7.03 4.53 -29.79
CA PRO A 609 8.16 4.35 -28.88
C PRO A 609 9.31 3.54 -29.50
N PHE A 610 8.98 2.57 -30.36
CA PHE A 610 9.96 1.70 -30.99
C PHE A 610 10.80 2.40 -32.06
N LEU A 611 10.31 3.46 -32.71
CA LEU A 611 11.11 4.29 -33.62
C LEU A 611 12.37 4.84 -32.94
N GLY A 612 12.27 5.15 -31.65
CA GLY A 612 13.42 5.51 -30.83
C GLY A 612 14.21 4.31 -30.34
N MET A 613 13.55 3.28 -29.80
CA MET A 613 14.24 2.11 -29.21
C MET A 613 15.08 1.31 -30.22
N ILE A 614 14.64 1.19 -31.49
CA ILE A 614 15.41 0.49 -32.53
C ILE A 614 16.74 1.17 -32.82
N ASN A 615 16.76 2.51 -32.74
CA ASN A 615 17.93 3.35 -33.03
C ASN A 615 18.83 3.59 -31.79
N GLN A 616 18.51 3.00 -30.64
CA GLN A 616 19.30 3.13 -29.40
C GLN A 616 20.13 1.88 -29.13
N ASN A 617 21.34 2.03 -28.60
CA ASN A 617 22.21 0.95 -28.11
C ASN A 617 22.51 -0.16 -29.16
N SER A 618 23.72 -0.14 -29.71
CA SER A 618 24.20 -1.11 -30.70
C SER A 618 24.42 -2.52 -30.15
N ASN A 619 24.54 -2.68 -28.82
CA ASN A 619 24.88 -3.96 -28.19
C ASN A 619 23.67 -4.88 -27.98
N ILE A 620 22.47 -4.44 -28.35
CA ILE A 620 21.23 -5.19 -28.19
C ILE A 620 20.79 -5.69 -29.57
N LYS A 621 20.60 -7.00 -29.68
CA LYS A 621 20.00 -7.63 -30.86
C LYS A 621 18.49 -7.36 -30.85
N LYS A 622 18.00 -6.60 -31.83
CA LYS A 622 16.62 -6.11 -31.86
C LYS A 622 15.83 -6.70 -33.03
N HIS A 623 14.60 -7.11 -32.75
CA HIS A 623 13.65 -7.62 -33.73
C HIS A 623 12.35 -6.81 -33.68
N LEU A 624 11.86 -6.34 -34.82
CA LEU A 624 10.60 -5.60 -34.92
C LEU A 624 9.53 -6.46 -35.60
N PHE A 625 8.36 -6.54 -34.99
CA PHE A 625 7.13 -7.10 -35.54
C PHE A 625 6.07 -6.00 -35.54
N TRP A 626 5.62 -5.57 -36.71
CA TRP A 626 4.72 -4.44 -36.82
C TRP A 626 3.57 -4.68 -37.79
N GLY A 627 2.33 -4.56 -37.32
CA GLY A 627 1.14 -4.62 -38.16
C GLY A 627 0.71 -3.24 -38.65
N THR A 628 0.61 -3.04 -39.96
CA THR A 628 0.06 -1.84 -40.59
C THR A 628 -0.94 -2.19 -41.69
N ARG A 629 -1.46 -1.19 -42.42
CA ARG A 629 -2.52 -1.42 -43.42
C ARG A 629 -1.93 -1.88 -44.74
N THR A 630 -0.96 -1.14 -45.27
CA THR A 630 -0.36 -1.36 -46.60
C THR A 630 1.13 -1.00 -46.58
N GLN A 631 1.85 -1.32 -47.65
CA GLN A 631 3.25 -0.95 -47.85
C GLN A 631 3.44 0.58 -47.88
N THR A 632 2.53 1.33 -48.52
CA THR A 632 2.60 2.81 -48.55
C THR A 632 2.37 3.45 -47.18
N SER A 633 1.72 2.74 -46.25
CA SER A 633 1.58 3.16 -44.85
C SER A 633 2.91 3.26 -44.11
N VAL A 634 3.94 2.55 -44.59
CA VAL A 634 5.28 2.50 -43.98
C VAL A 634 6.09 3.74 -44.29
N ASN A 635 5.86 4.39 -45.43
CA ASN A 635 6.73 5.44 -45.99
C ASN A 635 7.00 6.61 -45.03
N ILE A 636 6.01 7.00 -44.21
CA ILE A 636 6.16 8.09 -43.23
C ILE A 636 7.17 7.79 -42.10
N TYR A 637 7.62 6.53 -41.98
CA TYR A 637 8.59 6.07 -40.98
C TYR A 637 9.96 5.75 -41.56
N ASP A 638 10.16 5.91 -42.88
CA ASP A 638 11.37 5.48 -43.59
C ASP A 638 12.64 6.08 -43.03
N ALA A 639 12.61 7.35 -42.61
CA ALA A 639 13.76 8.02 -42.00
C ALA A 639 14.30 7.25 -40.77
N TYR A 640 13.43 6.67 -39.96
CA TYR A 640 13.81 5.97 -38.73
C TYR A 640 14.16 4.50 -38.99
N LEU A 641 13.42 3.84 -39.90
CA LEU A 641 13.61 2.43 -40.22
C LEU A 641 14.86 2.21 -41.09
N ASN A 642 15.09 3.07 -42.07
CA ASN A 642 16.25 2.96 -42.95
C ASN A 642 17.54 3.32 -42.22
N GLU A 643 17.51 4.27 -41.29
CA GLU A 643 18.67 4.55 -40.45
C GLU A 643 19.04 3.35 -39.56
N ALA A 644 18.06 2.72 -38.91
CA ALA A 644 18.29 1.52 -38.11
C ALA A 644 18.86 0.36 -38.95
N LYS A 645 18.39 0.20 -40.19
CA LYS A 645 18.92 -0.80 -41.14
C LYS A 645 20.34 -0.46 -41.59
N HIS A 646 20.59 0.80 -41.98
CA HIS A 646 21.90 1.26 -42.45
C HIS A 646 22.97 1.13 -41.36
N LYS A 647 22.64 1.48 -40.12
CA LYS A 647 23.53 1.33 -38.95
C LYS A 647 23.56 -0.11 -38.39
N GLN A 648 22.87 -1.07 -39.03
CA GLN A 648 22.76 -2.47 -38.59
C GLN A 648 22.27 -2.64 -37.14
N LEU A 649 21.45 -1.70 -36.64
CA LEU A 649 20.92 -1.69 -35.27
C LEU A 649 19.67 -2.56 -35.10
N LEU A 650 19.03 -2.94 -36.21
CA LEU A 650 17.82 -3.76 -36.25
C LEU A 650 18.12 -5.06 -37.01
N SER A 651 18.02 -6.20 -36.33
CA SER A 651 18.39 -7.51 -36.88
C SER A 651 17.32 -8.06 -37.81
N THR A 652 16.04 -7.95 -37.45
CA THR A 652 14.93 -8.28 -38.36
C THR A 652 13.80 -7.27 -38.24
N CYS A 653 13.14 -7.01 -39.37
CA CYS A 653 11.96 -6.17 -39.45
C CYS A 653 10.87 -6.94 -40.19
N ASN A 654 9.84 -7.36 -39.45
CA ASN A 654 8.74 -8.19 -39.93
C ASN A 654 7.46 -7.34 -39.92
N ILE A 655 6.96 -7.01 -41.11
CA ILE A 655 5.78 -6.15 -41.25
C ILE A 655 4.61 -7.01 -41.73
N ALA A 656 3.45 -6.87 -41.07
CA ALA A 656 2.20 -7.50 -41.45
C ALA A 656 1.27 -6.47 -42.09
N TYR A 657 0.68 -6.79 -43.24
CA TYR A 657 -0.24 -5.92 -43.98
C TYR A 657 -1.68 -6.44 -43.90
N SER A 658 -2.54 -5.66 -43.26
CA SER A 658 -3.95 -6.01 -43.03
C SER A 658 -4.89 -5.68 -44.20
N LYS A 659 -4.40 -4.94 -45.21
CA LYS A 659 -5.17 -4.48 -46.38
C LYS A 659 -4.47 -4.72 -47.72
N GLU A 660 -3.36 -5.45 -47.74
CA GLU A 660 -2.57 -5.71 -48.95
C GLU A 660 -2.09 -7.15 -48.98
N GLY A 661 -2.02 -7.74 -50.18
CA GLY A 661 -1.65 -9.13 -50.38
C GLY A 661 -2.59 -10.08 -49.62
N ASN A 662 -2.01 -11.11 -49.01
CA ASN A 662 -2.75 -11.95 -48.07
C ASN A 662 -2.95 -11.17 -46.76
N LYS A 663 -4.21 -11.01 -46.35
CA LYS A 663 -4.56 -10.28 -45.13
C LYS A 663 -3.90 -10.92 -43.91
N THR A 664 -2.89 -10.26 -43.37
CA THR A 664 -2.09 -10.78 -42.26
C THR A 664 -2.02 -9.75 -41.14
N TYR A 665 -2.15 -10.21 -39.90
CA TYR A 665 -1.96 -9.41 -38.70
C TYR A 665 -0.64 -9.75 -37.99
N VAL A 666 -0.26 -8.94 -37.00
CA VAL A 666 1.03 -9.09 -36.34
C VAL A 666 1.15 -10.43 -35.60
N GLN A 667 0.08 -10.94 -35.01
CA GLN A 667 0.05 -12.24 -34.33
C GLN A 667 0.30 -13.40 -35.30
N ASP A 668 -0.12 -13.28 -36.56
CA ASP A 668 0.09 -14.32 -37.58
C ASP A 668 1.58 -14.40 -37.96
N VAL A 669 2.23 -13.24 -38.10
CA VAL A 669 3.69 -13.16 -38.38
C VAL A 669 4.51 -13.64 -37.18
N ILE A 670 4.02 -13.37 -35.96
CA ILE A 670 4.61 -13.89 -34.73
C ILE A 670 4.52 -15.42 -34.70
N ALA A 671 3.36 -15.99 -35.04
CA ALA A 671 3.18 -17.44 -35.11
C ALA A 671 4.14 -18.11 -36.10
N GLN A 672 4.38 -17.47 -37.25
CA GLN A 672 5.31 -17.98 -38.28
C GLN A 672 6.79 -17.89 -37.87
N LYS A 673 7.13 -17.04 -36.91
CA LYS A 673 8.52 -16.77 -36.47
C LYS A 673 8.65 -16.93 -34.95
N ASP A 674 7.95 -17.93 -34.42
CA ASP A 674 7.88 -18.23 -32.99
C ASP A 674 9.27 -18.48 -32.38
N ASN A 675 10.16 -19.12 -33.15
CA ASN A 675 11.55 -19.40 -32.79
C ASN A 675 12.34 -18.14 -32.37
N ILE A 676 12.10 -16.99 -33.00
CA ILE A 676 12.75 -15.72 -32.61
C ILE A 676 12.30 -15.31 -31.22
N ILE A 677 11.00 -15.40 -30.93
CA ILE A 677 10.44 -14.99 -29.64
C ILE A 677 10.87 -15.95 -28.54
N ALA A 678 10.75 -17.25 -28.78
CA ALA A 678 11.17 -18.29 -27.83
C ALA A 678 12.65 -18.10 -27.46
N SER A 679 13.53 -17.93 -28.45
CA SER A 679 14.97 -17.71 -28.22
C SER A 679 15.26 -16.45 -27.40
N VAL A 680 14.56 -15.34 -27.66
CA VAL A 680 14.73 -14.11 -26.86
C VAL A 680 14.30 -14.32 -25.41
N LEU A 681 13.20 -15.04 -25.16
CA LEU A 681 12.71 -15.31 -23.81
C LEU A 681 13.63 -16.26 -23.03
N GLU A 682 14.17 -17.30 -23.67
CA GLU A 682 15.16 -18.22 -23.06
C GLU A 682 16.45 -17.49 -22.65
N GLN A 683 16.90 -16.56 -23.50
CA GLN A 683 18.13 -15.79 -23.27
C GLN A 683 17.93 -14.62 -22.28
N LYS A 684 16.83 -14.64 -21.51
CA LYS A 684 16.45 -13.58 -20.56
C LYS A 684 16.34 -12.19 -21.21
N GLY A 685 16.04 -12.15 -22.50
CA GLY A 685 15.73 -10.95 -23.24
C GLY A 685 14.32 -10.43 -22.94
N VAL A 686 13.94 -9.36 -23.64
CA VAL A 686 12.67 -8.66 -23.40
C VAL A 686 11.78 -8.66 -24.64
N VAL A 687 10.48 -8.89 -24.45
CA VAL A 687 9.42 -8.70 -25.44
C VAL A 687 8.58 -7.50 -25.00
N MET A 688 8.44 -6.50 -25.87
CA MET A 688 7.71 -5.27 -25.58
C MET A 688 6.58 -5.08 -26.58
N ILE A 689 5.36 -4.85 -26.08
CA ILE A 689 4.13 -4.75 -26.88
C ILE A 689 3.55 -3.33 -26.75
N CYS A 690 3.26 -2.66 -27.86
CA CYS A 690 2.65 -1.33 -27.86
C CYS A 690 1.59 -1.21 -28.96
N GLY A 691 0.41 -0.64 -28.66
CA GLY A 691 -0.65 -0.45 -29.64
C GLY A 691 -2.05 -0.60 -29.05
N SER A 692 -2.99 -1.15 -29.82
CA SER A 692 -4.37 -1.32 -29.36
C SER A 692 -4.53 -2.47 -28.36
N VAL A 693 -5.41 -2.33 -27.38
CA VAL A 693 -5.76 -3.43 -26.44
C VAL A 693 -6.22 -4.71 -27.16
N ALA A 694 -6.98 -4.59 -28.26
CA ALA A 694 -7.40 -5.76 -29.04
C ALA A 694 -6.22 -6.56 -29.62
N MET A 695 -5.15 -5.87 -30.04
CA MET A 695 -3.92 -6.53 -30.52
C MET A 695 -3.16 -7.17 -29.36
N GLN A 696 -3.10 -6.51 -28.20
CA GLN A 696 -2.48 -7.05 -27.01
C GLN A 696 -3.06 -8.42 -26.63
N THR A 697 -4.40 -8.55 -26.62
CA THR A 697 -5.07 -9.82 -26.29
C THR A 697 -4.63 -10.92 -27.25
N CYS A 698 -4.76 -10.71 -28.57
CA CYS A 698 -4.38 -11.71 -29.57
C CYS A 698 -2.89 -12.07 -29.53
N VAL A 699 -2.01 -11.08 -29.28
CA VAL A 699 -0.58 -11.32 -29.15
C VAL A 699 -0.27 -12.13 -27.89
N LEU A 700 -0.92 -11.84 -26.75
CA LEU A 700 -0.72 -12.61 -25.53
C LEU A 700 -1.17 -14.06 -25.68
N ASP A 701 -2.30 -14.30 -26.34
CA ASP A 701 -2.77 -15.67 -26.63
C ASP A 701 -1.75 -16.43 -27.49
N GLN A 702 -1.19 -15.74 -28.50
CA GLN A 702 -0.15 -16.33 -29.34
C GLN A 702 1.16 -16.56 -28.58
N LEU A 703 1.56 -15.62 -27.72
CA LEU A 703 2.74 -15.79 -26.87
C LEU A 703 2.58 -16.94 -25.88
N ASP A 704 1.39 -17.15 -25.32
CA ASP A 704 1.12 -18.30 -24.46
C ASP A 704 1.23 -19.61 -25.23
N THR A 705 0.71 -19.66 -26.46
CA THR A 705 0.90 -20.82 -27.36
C THR A 705 2.39 -21.10 -27.63
N ILE A 706 3.18 -20.05 -27.91
CA ILE A 706 4.63 -20.19 -28.13
C ILE A 706 5.33 -20.69 -26.86
N CYS A 707 4.94 -20.16 -25.69
CA CYS A 707 5.48 -20.58 -24.41
C CYS A 707 5.16 -22.05 -24.13
N GLN A 708 3.94 -22.50 -24.37
CA GLN A 708 3.54 -23.90 -24.15
C GLN A 708 4.25 -24.88 -25.10
N ASN A 709 4.48 -24.48 -26.36
CA ASN A 709 5.07 -25.36 -27.37
C ASN A 709 6.60 -25.40 -27.30
N ASN A 710 7.24 -24.28 -26.96
CA ASN A 710 8.70 -24.11 -27.11
C ASN A 710 9.43 -23.87 -25.77
N LEU A 711 8.74 -23.53 -24.67
CA LEU A 711 9.34 -23.13 -23.40
C LEU A 711 8.79 -23.96 -22.22
N SER A 712 9.52 -24.00 -21.10
CA SER A 712 9.06 -24.72 -19.89
C SER A 712 8.09 -23.91 -19.01
N ASN A 713 7.99 -22.60 -19.24
CA ASN A 713 7.19 -21.68 -18.41
C ASN A 713 6.08 -21.04 -19.25
N ASN A 714 4.96 -20.68 -18.62
CA ASN A 714 3.84 -20.00 -19.27
C ASN A 714 4.08 -18.48 -19.46
N VAL A 715 3.20 -17.81 -20.20
CA VAL A 715 3.32 -16.36 -20.45
C VAL A 715 3.29 -15.52 -19.18
N SER A 716 2.56 -15.95 -18.14
CA SER A 716 2.42 -15.23 -16.87
C SER A 716 3.76 -15.15 -16.13
N TYR A 717 4.55 -16.23 -16.14
CA TYR A 717 5.89 -16.25 -15.58
C TYR A 717 6.79 -15.15 -16.19
N PHE A 718 6.76 -14.97 -17.51
CA PHE A 718 7.58 -13.97 -18.19
C PHE A 718 7.10 -12.53 -17.96
N ILE A 719 5.80 -12.34 -17.75
CA ILE A 719 5.23 -11.04 -17.35
C ILE A 719 5.70 -10.68 -15.93
N ASP A 720 5.59 -11.62 -14.99
CA ASP A 720 5.95 -11.40 -13.58
C ASP A 720 7.46 -11.15 -13.39
N ASN A 721 8.30 -11.77 -14.23
CA ASN A 721 9.74 -11.53 -14.27
C ASN A 721 10.16 -10.30 -15.09
N GLY A 722 9.20 -9.54 -15.63
CA GLY A 722 9.47 -8.30 -16.36
C GLY A 722 10.13 -8.49 -17.75
N GLN A 723 10.12 -9.72 -18.27
CA GLN A 723 10.57 -10.03 -19.64
C GLN A 723 9.52 -9.66 -20.68
N ILE A 724 8.22 -9.71 -20.34
CA ILE A 724 7.15 -9.20 -21.20
C ILE A 724 6.64 -7.87 -20.64
N LYS A 725 6.74 -6.81 -21.45
CA LYS A 725 6.33 -5.45 -21.09
C LYS A 725 5.27 -4.93 -22.06
N MET A 726 4.31 -4.14 -21.57
CA MET A 726 3.16 -3.71 -22.38
C MET A 726 2.84 -2.22 -22.14
N ASP A 727 2.56 -1.50 -23.22
CA ASP A 727 2.03 -0.12 -23.24
C ASP A 727 0.92 -0.02 -24.31
N CYS A 728 -0.26 -0.53 -23.99
CA CYS A 728 -1.39 -0.63 -24.93
C CYS A 728 -2.60 0.15 -24.41
N TYR A 729 -3.35 0.77 -25.34
CA TYR A 729 -4.46 1.67 -25.03
C TYR A 729 -5.61 1.60 -26.05
#